data_AF-U4KAH9-F1
#
_entry.id   AF-U4KAH9-F1
#
_cell.length_a   1.000
_cell.length_b   1.000
_cell.length_c   1.000
_cell.angle_alpha   90.00
_cell.angle_beta   90.00
_cell.angle_gamma   90.00
#
_symmetry.space_group_name_H-M   'P 1'
#
loop_
_entity.id
_entity.type
_entity.pdbx_description
1 polymer ?
#
loop_
_entity_poly.entity_id
_entity_poly.type
_entity_poly.pdbx_seq_one_letter_code
_entity_poly.pdbx_strand_id
1 'polypeptide(L)'
;MKITKSLLASSIFIATSSLAAFDDTGTDYSNATQRSHVWIEALEPIELVNSILCFTAQFKATDFANQGPYLVLADEAACFDNEDDGSTGQSSGAANTPSYLKAVANVTRESDSAPLVISVWIPEMSGGDSDQAIKFKAEVTSGASESNPFGAFTFNFEMFDQLEGTQNGAGEIVASDSVANSIGFTLYETSNRGADTYVQSASVVMSADRSSGNAITSADRGSNSGNAYALAFNANNVLIQSANDVASLPFKTGSNSGQCLDRTQFTDSVHRYDLYNASTGAAVSLNSGFSFRYDSDSDNQVDAYGHVGYWGVWTEGDSSLANGTTLVREDQGSTENYTLVTAPGRLIKNEVKTLALSNVRGVSFSYWDSNVYSSGYNQWVVKYLTVNDDSVGTDGFYITAGLNWGDSGQQITDVTDQLISLNAGESLYMWSEQLGGEVKYLYGSSSLTYYEQTFLNGSETGTGELLENGSVTLKCFDRCPIGTFDLTDLANFEGSGSPFSTRASNVASAIDFSFSNSGSNALTLVRDSNSEPVRYNSSITKQQLNSSPHSWGVRSGPMVTSTVASSMTNVWDIYDPSVVTTYYVWETGISSWNQLSAVRNSQNNIVTFDKPIQFSYSHSNANDRSGNAGNYDGQTFLLNYGGNGDLWGIPYEKQGNQYRPKFSIADGTLMGSSNQYVIKAKEIEQQMQNATGQCTALTLQDPAVAVPTSITGNANIGVMPTVTGEPSVIAGEIVSNN
;
A
#
# COMPACT_ATOMS: atom_id res chain seq x y z
N MET A 1 29.06 33.29 73.72
CA MET A 1 30.11 33.61 72.72
C MET A 1 29.96 32.63 71.57
N LYS A 2 29.48 33.15 70.44
CA LYS A 2 29.30 32.64 69.07
C LYS A 2 29.27 31.12 68.81
N ILE A 3 28.06 30.64 68.52
CA ILE A 3 27.76 29.47 67.69
C ILE A 3 27.95 29.89 66.24
N THR A 4 28.85 29.22 65.50
CA THR A 4 28.99 29.40 64.05
C THR A 4 28.58 28.09 63.39
N LYS A 5 27.40 28.09 62.77
CA LYS A 5 26.91 27.00 61.90
C LYS A 5 27.61 27.14 60.55
N SER A 6 28.35 26.11 60.13
CA SER A 6 28.79 25.96 58.74
C SER A 6 27.74 25.15 57.99
N LEU A 7 27.00 25.80 57.08
CA LEU A 7 26.20 25.10 56.08
C LEU A 7 27.13 24.51 55.01
N LEU A 8 27.07 23.20 54.80
CA LEU A 8 27.51 22.58 53.54
C LEU A 8 26.38 22.75 52.52
N ALA A 9 26.65 23.48 51.44
CA ALA A 9 25.81 23.48 50.25
C ALA A 9 26.22 22.27 49.37
N SER A 10 25.35 21.27 49.28
CA SER A 10 25.47 20.18 48.31
C SER A 10 24.90 20.67 46.98
N SER A 11 25.77 20.89 45.99
CA SER A 11 25.40 21.20 44.62
C SER A 11 24.99 19.90 43.91
N ILE A 12 23.70 19.67 43.75
CA ILE A 12 23.16 18.63 42.87
C ILE A 12 23.39 19.10 41.43
N PHE A 13 24.33 18.48 40.72
CA PHE A 13 24.40 18.54 39.27
C PHE A 13 23.22 17.75 38.71
N ILE A 14 22.17 18.45 38.30
CA ILE A 14 21.14 17.88 37.43
C ILE A 14 21.81 17.78 36.05
N ALA A 15 22.22 16.57 35.67
CA ALA A 15 22.54 16.29 34.28
C ALA A 15 21.26 16.45 33.48
N THR A 16 21.09 17.60 32.84
CA THR A 16 20.14 17.74 31.74
C THR A 16 20.66 16.83 30.63
N SER A 17 20.11 15.63 30.51
CA SER A 17 20.20 14.83 29.30
C SER A 17 19.63 15.69 28.18
N SER A 18 20.50 16.32 27.40
CA SER A 18 20.13 16.89 26.11
C SER A 18 19.53 15.76 25.30
N LEU A 19 18.22 15.80 25.08
CA LEU A 19 17.60 14.97 24.06
C LEU A 19 18.28 15.33 22.74
N ALA A 20 18.87 14.34 22.09
CA ALA A 20 19.44 14.49 20.76
C ALA A 20 18.34 15.01 19.81
N ALA A 21 18.67 15.97 18.95
CA ALA A 21 17.77 16.34 17.86
C ALA A 21 17.54 15.13 16.96
N PHE A 22 16.39 15.05 16.27
CA PHE A 22 16.08 13.89 15.45
C PHE A 22 17.12 13.64 14.35
N ASP A 23 17.77 14.70 13.85
CA ASP A 23 18.79 14.68 12.81
C ASP A 23 20.23 14.59 13.34
N ASP A 24 20.42 14.48 14.66
CA ASP A 24 21.73 14.24 15.25
C ASP A 24 22.34 12.93 14.74
N THR A 25 23.66 12.93 14.53
CA THR A 25 24.38 11.75 14.03
C THR A 25 24.18 10.54 14.95
N GLY A 26 23.74 9.42 14.37
CA GLY A 26 23.56 8.15 15.08
C GLY A 26 22.12 7.84 15.46
N THR A 27 21.17 8.75 15.23
CA THR A 27 19.73 8.44 15.28
C THR A 27 19.31 7.53 14.13
N ASP A 28 18.18 6.83 14.28
CA ASP A 28 17.63 6.03 13.18
C ASP A 28 17.32 6.91 11.97
N TYR A 29 16.79 8.12 12.19
CA TYR A 29 16.54 9.10 11.13
C TYR A 29 17.81 9.48 10.35
N SER A 30 18.91 9.79 11.04
CA SER A 30 20.16 10.18 10.37
C SER A 30 20.82 9.00 9.63
N ASN A 31 20.66 7.78 10.14
CA ASN A 31 21.17 6.55 9.55
C ASN A 31 20.26 5.98 8.44
N ALA A 32 19.01 6.44 8.35
CA ALA A 32 18.05 5.95 7.37
C ALA A 32 18.54 6.22 5.94
N THR A 33 18.68 5.13 5.19
CA THR A 33 19.11 5.15 3.79
C THR A 33 17.95 5.46 2.86
N GLN A 34 18.17 6.34 1.89
CA GLN A 34 17.23 6.61 0.81
C GLN A 34 17.71 5.88 -0.44
N ARG A 35 16.79 5.25 -1.17
CA ARG A 35 17.05 4.68 -2.48
C ARG A 35 16.46 5.60 -3.52
N SER A 36 17.28 5.96 -4.51
CA SER A 36 16.84 6.72 -5.67
C SER A 36 17.10 5.91 -6.94
N HIS A 37 16.13 5.88 -7.85
CA HIS A 37 16.28 5.31 -9.17
C HIS A 37 15.86 6.32 -10.24
N VAL A 38 16.42 6.21 -11.44
CA VAL A 38 16.05 7.07 -12.55
C VAL A 38 15.08 6.30 -13.43
N TRP A 39 13.99 6.95 -13.82
CA TRP A 39 13.10 6.45 -14.85
C TRP A 39 13.20 7.26 -16.14
N ILE A 40 13.30 6.55 -17.26
CA ILE A 40 13.07 7.03 -18.63
C ILE A 40 12.40 5.89 -19.40
N GLU A 41 11.58 6.22 -20.39
CA GLU A 41 10.83 5.24 -21.19
C GLU A 41 11.73 4.15 -21.83
N ALA A 42 12.97 4.50 -22.17
CA ALA A 42 13.94 3.56 -22.72
C ALA A 42 14.37 2.43 -21.75
N LEU A 43 14.02 2.53 -20.46
CA LEU A 43 14.30 1.50 -19.44
C LEU A 43 13.17 0.47 -19.34
N GLU A 44 11.97 0.73 -19.88
CA GLU A 44 10.84 -0.22 -19.83
C GLU A 44 11.24 -1.63 -20.32
N PRO A 45 12.01 -1.81 -21.42
CA PRO A 45 12.39 -3.16 -21.86
C PRO A 45 13.36 -3.89 -20.93
N ILE A 46 13.97 -3.21 -19.96
CA ILE A 46 14.91 -3.81 -18.99
C ILE A 46 14.35 -3.82 -17.56
N GLU A 47 13.14 -3.33 -17.34
CA GLU A 47 12.49 -3.31 -16.03
C GLU A 47 12.27 -4.72 -15.48
N LEU A 48 11.86 -5.65 -16.33
CA LEU A 48 11.72 -7.07 -16.01
C LEU A 48 13.04 -7.68 -15.47
N VAL A 49 14.19 -7.23 -15.96
CA VAL A 49 15.50 -7.67 -15.45
C VAL A 49 15.67 -7.22 -14.00
N ASN A 50 15.30 -5.99 -13.67
CA ASN A 50 15.37 -5.51 -12.29
C ASN A 50 14.45 -6.31 -11.38
N SER A 51 13.23 -6.63 -11.82
CA SER A 51 12.30 -7.46 -11.06
C SER A 51 12.82 -8.88 -10.84
N ILE A 52 13.36 -9.53 -11.87
CA ILE A 52 13.98 -10.86 -11.77
C ILE A 52 15.18 -10.83 -10.81
N LEU A 53 16.05 -9.82 -10.92
CA LEU A 53 17.22 -9.69 -10.04
C LEU A 53 16.81 -9.39 -8.59
N CYS A 54 15.77 -8.57 -8.38
CA CYS A 54 15.16 -8.34 -7.07
C CYS A 54 14.66 -9.65 -6.47
N PHE A 55 13.88 -10.40 -7.24
CA PHE A 55 13.28 -11.65 -6.80
C PHE A 55 14.34 -12.69 -6.43
N THR A 56 15.35 -12.85 -7.29
CA THR A 56 16.45 -13.78 -7.04
C THR A 56 17.35 -13.37 -5.87
N ALA A 57 17.44 -12.07 -5.53
CA ALA A 57 18.13 -11.62 -4.33
C ALA A 57 17.53 -12.18 -3.03
N GLN A 58 16.23 -12.50 -3.03
CA GLN A 58 15.53 -13.11 -1.89
C GLN A 58 15.97 -14.55 -1.62
N PHE A 59 16.74 -15.18 -2.51
CA PHE A 59 17.18 -16.57 -2.36
C PHE A 59 18.41 -16.71 -1.45
N LYS A 60 19.12 -15.62 -1.16
CA LYS A 60 20.37 -15.63 -0.38
C LYS A 60 21.39 -16.66 -0.89
N ALA A 61 21.48 -16.78 -2.21
CA ALA A 61 22.25 -17.84 -2.87
C ALA A 61 23.73 -17.92 -2.42
N THR A 62 24.35 -16.79 -2.08
CA THR A 62 25.72 -16.74 -1.57
C THR A 62 25.90 -17.42 -0.21
N ASP A 63 24.90 -17.34 0.66
CA ASP A 63 24.96 -17.91 2.01
C ASP A 63 24.82 -19.44 1.99
N PHE A 64 24.12 -19.98 0.99
CA PHE A 64 23.86 -21.41 0.82
C PHE A 64 24.80 -22.12 -0.16
N ALA A 65 25.92 -21.49 -0.55
CA ALA A 65 26.89 -22.11 -1.45
C ALA A 65 27.41 -23.45 -0.89
N ASN A 66 27.28 -24.52 -1.69
CA ASN A 66 27.68 -25.89 -1.34
C ASN A 66 26.96 -26.51 -0.12
N GLN A 67 25.81 -25.97 0.30
CA GLN A 67 25.01 -26.55 1.40
C GLN A 67 23.98 -27.60 0.93
N GLY A 68 23.84 -27.78 -0.38
CA GLY A 68 22.82 -28.66 -0.98
C GLY A 68 21.51 -27.91 -1.29
N PRO A 69 20.49 -28.63 -1.80
CA PRO A 69 19.21 -28.01 -2.14
C PRO A 69 18.44 -27.52 -0.92
N TYR A 70 17.84 -26.33 -1.02
CA TYR A 70 17.04 -25.70 0.03
C TYR A 70 15.73 -25.11 -0.53
N LEU A 71 14.76 -24.90 0.36
CA LEU A 71 13.45 -24.36 0.04
C LEU A 71 13.41 -22.85 0.33
N VAL A 72 12.83 -22.08 -0.59
CA VAL A 72 12.69 -20.62 -0.52
C VAL A 72 11.21 -20.24 -0.68
N LEU A 73 10.74 -19.32 0.16
CA LEU A 73 9.49 -18.58 -0.05
C LEU A 73 9.83 -17.14 -0.41
N ALA A 74 9.77 -16.80 -1.69
CA ALA A 74 10.10 -15.46 -2.17
C ALA A 74 8.82 -14.62 -2.31
N ASP A 75 8.84 -13.40 -1.81
CA ASP A 75 7.74 -12.44 -1.91
C ASP A 75 7.71 -11.86 -3.34
N GLU A 76 6.73 -12.29 -4.13
CA GLU A 76 6.53 -11.85 -5.51
C GLU A 76 6.13 -10.38 -5.57
N ALA A 77 5.21 -9.95 -4.69
CA ALA A 77 4.73 -8.57 -4.63
C ALA A 77 5.90 -7.60 -4.42
N ALA A 78 6.86 -7.95 -3.54
CA ALA A 78 8.03 -7.14 -3.29
C ALA A 78 8.92 -6.81 -4.51
N CYS A 79 8.81 -7.57 -5.61
CA CYS A 79 9.68 -7.41 -6.80
C CYS A 79 8.94 -7.31 -8.15
N PHE A 80 7.66 -7.70 -8.21
CA PHE A 80 6.84 -7.71 -9.42
C PHE A 80 5.54 -6.91 -9.26
N ASP A 81 5.39 -6.12 -8.19
CA ASP A 81 4.27 -5.20 -8.06
C ASP A 81 4.19 -4.27 -9.28
N ASN A 82 3.13 -4.46 -10.06
CA ASN A 82 2.81 -3.56 -11.15
C ASN A 82 2.34 -2.25 -10.52
N GLU A 83 3.16 -1.19 -10.63
CA GLU A 83 2.72 0.19 -10.36
C GLU A 83 1.55 0.65 -11.27
N ASP A 84 1.05 -0.23 -12.15
CA ASP A 84 -0.10 -0.03 -13.03
C ASP A 84 -1.46 -0.01 -12.31
N ASP A 85 -1.58 -0.56 -11.09
CA ASP A 85 -2.86 -0.50 -10.38
C ASP A 85 -2.99 0.81 -9.58
N GLY A 86 -3.42 1.84 -10.30
CA GLY A 86 -3.89 3.11 -9.74
C GLY A 86 -5.19 2.96 -8.94
N SER A 87 -5.26 2.00 -8.03
CA SER A 87 -6.34 1.88 -7.06
C SER A 87 -6.30 3.10 -6.16
N THR A 88 -7.11 4.10 -6.52
CA THR A 88 -7.50 5.24 -5.68
C THR A 88 -8.44 4.79 -4.55
N GLY A 89 -8.23 3.59 -3.99
CA GLY A 89 -9.19 2.92 -3.13
C GLY A 89 -8.94 3.17 -1.65
N GLN A 90 -9.99 3.56 -0.94
CA GLN A 90 -10.14 3.59 0.52
C GLN A 90 -9.99 2.22 1.22
N SER A 91 -9.27 1.29 0.60
CA SER A 91 -8.80 0.03 1.13
C SER A 91 -7.68 -0.49 0.22
N SER A 92 -6.54 0.20 0.22
CA SER A 92 -5.26 -0.32 -0.30
C SER A 92 -4.60 -1.31 0.67
N GLY A 93 -5.29 -1.75 1.73
CA GLY A 93 -4.84 -2.87 2.58
C GLY A 93 -4.71 -4.21 1.83
N ALA A 94 -5.07 -4.27 0.55
CA ALA A 94 -4.84 -5.42 -0.31
C ALA A 94 -3.44 -5.45 -0.95
N ALA A 95 -2.79 -4.29 -1.16
CA ALA A 95 -1.53 -4.18 -1.90
C ALA A 95 -0.28 -4.53 -1.09
N ASN A 96 -0.39 -4.70 0.23
CA ASN A 96 0.70 -5.19 1.10
C ASN A 96 0.43 -6.61 1.59
N THR A 97 -0.39 -7.39 0.88
CA THR A 97 -0.52 -8.82 1.14
C THR A 97 0.67 -9.51 0.50
N PRO A 98 1.62 -10.09 1.26
CA PRO A 98 2.74 -10.79 0.67
C PRO A 98 2.21 -11.96 -0.18
N SER A 99 2.61 -12.01 -1.45
CA SER A 99 2.35 -13.14 -2.33
C SER A 99 3.60 -14.00 -2.34
N TYR A 100 3.63 -15.10 -1.59
CA TYR A 100 4.82 -15.95 -1.53
C TYR A 100 4.82 -16.99 -2.63
N LEU A 101 5.89 -16.99 -3.42
CA LEU A 101 6.18 -17.99 -4.42
C LEU A 101 7.17 -19.02 -3.87
N LYS A 102 6.82 -20.30 -4.00
CA LYS A 102 7.64 -21.42 -3.54
C LYS A 102 8.71 -21.77 -4.57
N ALA A 103 9.98 -21.78 -4.19
CA ALA A 103 11.08 -22.17 -5.05
C ALA A 103 12.04 -23.16 -4.36
N VAL A 104 12.65 -24.05 -5.14
CA VAL A 104 13.77 -24.89 -4.70
C VAL A 104 15.04 -24.36 -5.32
N ALA A 105 16.08 -24.17 -4.52
CA ALA A 105 17.36 -23.64 -4.99
C ALA A 105 18.51 -24.58 -4.62
N ASN A 106 19.49 -24.69 -5.50
CA ASN A 106 20.73 -25.41 -5.24
C ASN A 106 21.91 -24.59 -5.76
N VAL A 107 22.87 -24.31 -4.88
CA VAL A 107 24.01 -23.45 -5.20
C VAL A 107 25.30 -24.23 -5.01
N THR A 108 26.13 -24.24 -6.05
CA THR A 108 27.40 -24.96 -6.06
C THR A 108 28.55 -24.08 -6.49
N ARG A 109 29.73 -24.35 -5.92
CA ARG A 109 30.98 -23.68 -6.28
C ARG A 109 32.14 -24.65 -6.13
N GLU A 110 32.84 -24.90 -7.23
CA GLU A 110 33.90 -25.91 -7.27
C GLU A 110 35.19 -25.46 -6.56
N SER A 111 35.50 -24.16 -6.59
CA SER A 111 36.65 -23.55 -5.91
C SER A 111 36.48 -22.03 -5.77
N ASP A 112 37.38 -21.37 -5.04
CA ASP A 112 37.34 -19.91 -4.86
C ASP A 112 37.59 -19.09 -6.14
N SER A 113 38.04 -19.73 -7.22
CA SER A 113 38.19 -19.12 -8.54
C SER A 113 37.17 -19.63 -9.56
N ALA A 114 36.35 -20.61 -9.20
CA ALA A 114 35.30 -21.13 -10.06
C ALA A 114 34.05 -20.23 -9.97
N PRO A 115 33.24 -20.16 -11.05
CA PRO A 115 31.95 -19.50 -11.02
C PRO A 115 31.04 -20.10 -9.95
N LEU A 116 30.24 -19.26 -9.30
CA LEU A 116 29.13 -19.70 -8.47
C LEU A 116 27.97 -20.08 -9.40
N VAL A 117 27.53 -21.34 -9.33
CA VAL A 117 26.42 -21.86 -10.15
C VAL A 117 25.17 -21.97 -9.28
N ILE A 118 24.15 -21.19 -9.64
CA ILE A 118 22.86 -21.13 -8.96
C ILE A 118 21.84 -21.81 -9.87
N SER A 119 21.17 -22.85 -9.38
CA SER A 119 20.12 -23.58 -10.09
C SER A 119 18.82 -23.50 -9.30
N VAL A 120 17.73 -23.08 -9.93
CA VAL A 120 16.44 -22.86 -9.26
C VAL A 120 15.28 -23.41 -10.06
N TRP A 121 14.35 -24.04 -9.33
CA TRP A 121 13.09 -24.57 -9.81
C TRP A 121 11.92 -23.86 -9.12
N ILE A 122 11.01 -23.32 -9.93
CA ILE A 122 9.77 -22.68 -9.50
C ILE A 122 8.64 -23.53 -10.08
N PRO A 123 8.01 -24.41 -9.27
CA PRO A 123 7.02 -25.38 -9.76
C PRO A 123 5.66 -24.76 -10.09
N GLU A 124 5.30 -23.64 -9.47
CA GLU A 124 3.98 -23.03 -9.57
C GLU A 124 4.11 -21.52 -9.42
N MET A 125 3.55 -20.78 -10.37
CA MET A 125 3.35 -19.34 -10.31
C MET A 125 1.87 -19.03 -10.49
N SER A 126 1.33 -18.17 -9.62
CA SER A 126 -0.03 -17.67 -9.72
C SER A 126 -0.14 -16.70 -10.90
N GLY A 127 -0.79 -17.11 -12.00
CA GLY A 127 -0.86 -16.28 -13.21
C GLY A 127 -1.99 -16.65 -14.17
N GLY A 128 -3.25 -16.32 -13.81
CA GLY A 128 -4.41 -16.48 -14.71
C GLY A 128 -4.80 -17.93 -15.02
N ASP A 129 -5.54 -18.15 -16.12
CA ASP A 129 -6.24 -19.41 -16.49
C ASP A 129 -5.37 -20.70 -16.61
N SER A 130 -4.05 -20.66 -16.35
CA SER A 130 -3.18 -21.84 -16.33
C SER A 130 -1.92 -21.67 -15.48
N ASP A 131 -1.55 -22.70 -14.72
CA ASP A 131 -0.29 -22.80 -13.97
C ASP A 131 0.93 -22.60 -14.89
N GLN A 132 1.96 -21.92 -14.40
CA GLN A 132 3.26 -21.76 -15.06
C GLN A 132 4.40 -22.17 -14.14
N ALA A 133 5.48 -22.70 -14.73
CA ALA A 133 6.69 -23.08 -14.03
C ALA A 133 7.93 -22.45 -14.66
N ILE A 134 8.93 -22.14 -13.85
CA ILE A 134 10.20 -21.55 -14.31
C ILE A 134 11.38 -22.39 -13.84
N LYS A 135 12.36 -22.60 -14.72
CA LYS A 135 13.71 -23.03 -14.36
C LYS A 135 14.67 -21.89 -14.69
N PHE A 136 15.57 -21.56 -13.77
CA PHE A 136 16.67 -20.65 -14.10
C PHE A 136 18.02 -21.15 -13.60
N LYS A 137 19.05 -20.72 -14.33
CA LYS A 137 20.45 -21.01 -14.07
C LYS A 137 21.25 -19.72 -14.15
N ALA A 138 21.96 -19.39 -13.06
CA ALA A 138 22.92 -18.30 -13.05
C ALA A 138 24.34 -18.82 -12.85
N GLU A 139 25.29 -18.30 -13.62
CA GLU A 139 26.72 -18.54 -13.44
C GLU A 139 27.41 -17.20 -13.16
N VAL A 140 27.79 -16.99 -11.90
CA VAL A 140 28.40 -15.74 -11.44
C VAL A 140 29.91 -15.91 -11.34
N THR A 141 30.64 -15.21 -12.20
CA THR A 141 32.11 -15.25 -12.25
C THR A 141 32.75 -14.16 -11.37
N SER A 142 32.10 -13.01 -11.25
CA SER A 142 32.49 -11.92 -10.35
C SER A 142 31.25 -11.20 -9.84
N GLY A 143 31.22 -10.88 -8.55
CA GLY A 143 30.17 -10.04 -7.95
C GLY A 143 30.29 -8.58 -8.38
N ALA A 144 29.25 -7.79 -8.08
CA ALA A 144 29.25 -6.36 -8.27
C ALA A 144 30.34 -5.67 -7.42
N SER A 145 30.95 -4.62 -7.97
CA SER A 145 32.01 -3.83 -7.33
C SER A 145 31.89 -2.36 -7.71
N GLU A 146 32.62 -1.46 -7.04
CA GLU A 146 32.63 -0.04 -7.42
C GLU A 146 33.13 0.19 -8.85
N SER A 147 34.09 -0.62 -9.31
CA SER A 147 34.67 -0.54 -10.66
C SER A 147 33.81 -1.21 -11.73
N ASN A 148 33.04 -2.24 -11.36
CA ASN A 148 32.08 -2.90 -12.24
C ASN A 148 30.80 -3.19 -11.43
N PRO A 149 29.81 -2.27 -11.44
CA PRO A 149 28.57 -2.42 -10.68
C PRO A 149 27.66 -3.54 -11.20
N PHE A 150 27.84 -4.00 -12.44
CA PHE A 150 27.08 -5.13 -12.99
C PHE A 150 27.64 -6.48 -12.54
N GLY A 151 28.91 -6.52 -12.12
CA GLY A 151 29.64 -7.77 -11.97
C GLY A 151 29.81 -8.48 -13.31
N ALA A 152 30.06 -9.79 -13.27
CA ALA A 152 30.16 -10.62 -14.46
C ALA A 152 29.42 -11.94 -14.25
N PHE A 153 28.34 -12.13 -14.99
CA PHE A 153 27.49 -13.31 -14.87
C PHE A 153 26.72 -13.61 -16.15
N THR A 154 26.28 -14.86 -16.27
CA THR A 154 25.27 -15.29 -17.23
C THR A 154 24.06 -15.79 -16.47
N PHE A 155 22.87 -15.32 -16.82
CA PHE A 155 21.60 -15.74 -16.24
C PHE A 155 20.67 -16.19 -17.34
N ASN A 156 20.26 -17.46 -17.30
CA ASN A 156 19.35 -18.06 -18.27
C ASN A 156 18.09 -18.53 -17.55
N PHE A 157 16.91 -18.26 -18.11
CA PHE A 157 15.66 -18.79 -17.61
C PHE A 157 14.81 -19.37 -18.73
N GLU A 158 14.02 -20.39 -18.40
CA GLU A 158 13.09 -21.07 -19.30
C GLU A 158 11.74 -21.18 -18.60
N MET A 159 10.68 -20.87 -19.36
CA MET A 159 9.30 -20.90 -18.90
C MET A 159 8.58 -22.11 -19.50
N PHE A 160 7.80 -22.79 -18.67
CA PHE A 160 7.05 -24.00 -19.00
C PHE A 160 5.61 -23.90 -18.50
N ASP A 161 4.71 -24.69 -19.07
CA ASP A 161 3.36 -24.95 -18.51
C ASP A 161 3.42 -25.67 -17.16
N GLN A 162 4.39 -26.58 -17.00
CA GLN A 162 4.76 -27.25 -15.76
C GLN A 162 6.25 -27.64 -15.88
N LEU A 163 6.97 -27.85 -14.79
CA LEU A 163 8.45 -28.05 -14.84
C LEU A 163 8.93 -29.09 -15.85
N GLU A 164 8.12 -30.11 -16.13
CA GLU A 164 8.43 -31.20 -17.06
C GLU A 164 7.54 -31.20 -18.33
N GLY A 165 6.90 -30.07 -18.64
CA GLY A 165 6.00 -29.92 -19.78
C GLY A 165 6.59 -29.10 -20.94
N THR A 166 5.73 -28.42 -21.69
CA THR A 166 6.10 -27.69 -22.90
C THR A 166 6.68 -26.32 -22.57
N GLN A 167 7.87 -26.04 -23.10
CA GLN A 167 8.48 -24.71 -23.00
C GLN A 167 7.68 -23.68 -23.81
N ASN A 168 7.30 -22.57 -23.19
CA ASN A 168 6.54 -21.48 -23.81
C ASN A 168 7.30 -20.13 -23.84
N GLY A 169 8.52 -20.08 -23.29
CA GLY A 169 9.45 -18.98 -23.48
C GLY A 169 10.80 -19.19 -22.79
N ALA A 170 11.70 -18.22 -22.94
CA ALA A 170 13.00 -18.19 -22.30
C ALA A 170 13.63 -16.80 -22.38
N GLY A 171 14.66 -16.57 -21.56
CA GLY A 171 15.51 -15.39 -21.68
C GLY A 171 16.94 -15.61 -21.18
N GLU A 172 17.81 -14.70 -21.58
CA GLU A 172 19.24 -14.68 -21.28
C GLU A 172 19.71 -13.26 -20.97
N ILE A 173 20.41 -13.11 -19.85
CA ILE A 173 21.10 -11.89 -19.44
C ILE A 173 22.59 -12.22 -19.33
N VAL A 174 23.43 -11.42 -19.96
CA VAL A 174 24.89 -11.56 -19.89
C VAL A 174 25.51 -10.24 -19.50
N ALA A 175 26.08 -10.16 -18.30
CA ALA A 175 26.98 -9.09 -17.89
C ALA A 175 28.42 -9.55 -18.12
N SER A 176 29.16 -8.86 -18.99
CA SER A 176 30.52 -9.28 -19.36
C SER A 176 31.48 -8.10 -19.50
N ASP A 177 32.75 -8.35 -19.16
CA ASP A 177 33.88 -7.44 -19.35
C ASP A 177 34.63 -7.74 -20.66
N SER A 178 33.93 -8.28 -21.66
CA SER A 178 34.52 -8.74 -22.92
C SER A 178 35.07 -7.60 -23.80
N VAL A 179 34.66 -6.35 -23.52
CA VAL A 179 35.13 -5.14 -24.18
C VAL A 179 36.12 -4.41 -23.28
N ALA A 180 37.35 -4.23 -23.76
CA ALA A 180 38.41 -3.59 -22.98
C ALA A 180 38.04 -2.16 -22.55
N ASN A 181 38.20 -1.85 -21.25
CA ASN A 181 37.85 -0.57 -20.63
C ASN A 181 36.36 -0.19 -20.68
N SER A 182 35.49 -1.18 -20.90
CA SER A 182 34.04 -1.00 -20.89
C SER A 182 33.39 -1.99 -19.95
N ILE A 183 32.21 -1.59 -19.48
CA ILE A 183 31.29 -2.44 -18.71
C ILE A 183 29.93 -2.39 -19.42
N GLY A 184 29.13 -3.43 -19.22
CA GLY A 184 27.85 -3.51 -19.90
C GLY A 184 27.16 -4.85 -19.72
N PHE A 185 25.97 -4.95 -20.30
CA PHE A 185 25.20 -6.17 -20.33
C PHE A 185 24.36 -6.26 -21.61
N THR A 186 23.97 -7.49 -21.93
CA THR A 186 22.97 -7.76 -22.96
C THR A 186 21.80 -8.54 -22.37
N LEU A 187 20.62 -8.32 -22.92
CA LEU A 187 19.39 -9.03 -22.60
C LEU A 187 18.77 -9.53 -23.90
N TYR A 188 18.22 -10.74 -23.88
CA TYR A 188 17.28 -11.21 -24.88
C TYR A 188 16.25 -12.13 -24.24
N GLU A 189 14.98 -11.89 -24.50
CA GLU A 189 13.87 -12.70 -24.06
C GLU A 189 12.91 -12.95 -25.21
N THR A 190 12.31 -14.15 -25.22
CA THR A 190 11.19 -14.46 -26.09
C THR A 190 10.16 -15.34 -25.39
N SER A 191 8.89 -15.05 -25.62
CA SER A 191 7.77 -15.89 -25.17
C SER A 191 6.66 -15.95 -26.20
N ASN A 192 5.90 -17.03 -26.19
CA ASN A 192 4.74 -17.21 -27.06
C ASN A 192 3.46 -17.16 -26.21
N ARG A 193 2.53 -16.25 -26.55
CA ARG A 193 1.19 -16.21 -25.95
C ARG A 193 0.15 -16.32 -27.06
N GLY A 194 -0.45 -17.50 -27.20
CA GLY A 194 -1.37 -17.80 -28.30
C GLY A 194 -0.66 -17.77 -29.66
N ALA A 195 -1.09 -16.87 -30.54
CA ALA A 195 -0.50 -16.69 -31.88
C ALA A 195 0.58 -15.59 -31.94
N ASP A 196 0.74 -14.81 -30.87
CA ASP A 196 1.70 -13.71 -30.80
C ASP A 196 3.01 -14.16 -30.15
N THR A 197 4.12 -13.69 -30.70
CA THR A 197 5.47 -13.82 -30.11
C THR A 197 5.88 -12.48 -29.54
N TYR A 198 6.29 -12.49 -28.28
CA TYR A 198 6.82 -11.34 -27.55
C TYR A 198 8.34 -11.45 -27.52
N VAL A 199 9.03 -10.35 -27.79
CA VAL A 199 10.50 -10.30 -27.78
C VAL A 199 10.96 -9.04 -27.07
N GLN A 200 11.89 -9.19 -26.12
CA GLN A 200 12.60 -8.06 -25.53
C GLN A 200 14.09 -8.23 -25.76
N SER A 201 14.79 -7.12 -26.02
CA SER A 201 16.24 -7.17 -26.19
C SER A 201 16.90 -5.87 -25.75
N ALA A 202 18.13 -5.99 -25.24
CA ALA A 202 18.96 -4.84 -24.94
C ALA A 202 20.44 -5.14 -25.17
N SER A 203 21.18 -4.10 -25.53
CA SER A 203 22.64 -4.07 -25.42
C SER A 203 23.05 -2.72 -24.83
N VAL A 204 23.77 -2.77 -23.73
CA VAL A 204 24.27 -1.60 -23.01
C VAL A 204 25.78 -1.72 -22.93
N VAL A 205 26.51 -0.73 -23.46
CA VAL A 205 27.97 -0.65 -23.34
C VAL A 205 28.37 0.75 -22.94
N MET A 206 29.12 0.86 -21.86
CA MET A 206 29.64 2.14 -21.36
C MET A 206 31.11 2.04 -20.98
N SER A 207 31.78 3.18 -20.90
CA SER A 207 33.13 3.24 -20.35
C SER A 207 33.15 2.77 -18.90
N ALA A 208 34.23 2.12 -18.46
CA ALA A 208 34.34 1.61 -17.08
C ALA A 208 34.22 2.71 -16.01
N ASP A 209 34.59 3.95 -16.34
CA ASP A 209 34.41 5.13 -15.48
C ASP A 209 32.99 5.74 -15.55
N ARG A 210 32.10 5.17 -16.39
CA ARG A 210 30.71 5.61 -16.62
C ARG A 210 30.56 7.04 -17.13
N SER A 211 31.64 7.60 -17.68
CA SER A 211 31.66 8.95 -18.24
C SER A 211 30.99 9.03 -19.61
N SER A 212 30.86 7.92 -20.34
CA SER A 212 30.19 7.85 -21.64
C SER A 212 29.67 6.45 -21.95
N GLY A 213 28.70 6.34 -22.86
CA GLY A 213 28.20 5.04 -23.29
C GLY A 213 27.12 5.12 -24.36
N ASN A 214 26.83 3.95 -24.94
CA ASN A 214 25.77 3.73 -25.91
C ASN A 214 24.92 2.54 -25.50
N ALA A 215 23.61 2.66 -25.70
CA ALA A 215 22.68 1.57 -25.44
C ALA A 215 21.61 1.50 -26.52
N ILE A 216 21.11 0.29 -26.77
CA ILE A 216 19.89 0.06 -27.52
C ILE A 216 19.01 -0.87 -26.69
N THR A 217 17.73 -0.53 -26.56
CA THR A 217 16.70 -1.36 -25.92
C THR A 217 15.50 -1.50 -26.85
N SER A 218 14.80 -2.63 -26.80
CA SER A 218 13.59 -2.84 -27.60
C SER A 218 12.63 -3.83 -26.95
N ALA A 219 11.33 -3.61 -27.19
CA ALA A 219 10.28 -4.55 -26.86
C ALA A 219 9.30 -4.66 -28.04
N ASP A 220 9.12 -5.87 -28.56
CA ASP A 220 8.12 -6.22 -29.55
C ASP A 220 7.01 -7.02 -28.86
N ARG A 221 5.77 -6.55 -28.97
CA ARG A 221 4.58 -7.12 -28.35
C ARG A 221 3.65 -7.78 -29.37
N GLY A 222 4.19 -8.24 -30.50
CA GLY A 222 3.46 -8.97 -31.52
C GLY A 222 2.57 -8.07 -32.36
N SER A 223 1.27 -8.37 -32.44
CA SER A 223 0.30 -7.56 -33.20
C SER A 223 0.09 -6.12 -32.68
N ASN A 224 0.59 -5.80 -31.49
CA ASN A 224 0.70 -4.44 -30.96
C ASN A 224 2.09 -3.88 -31.27
N SER A 225 2.16 -2.68 -31.87
CA SER A 225 3.40 -2.04 -32.33
C SER A 225 4.55 -2.14 -31.30
N GLY A 226 5.70 -2.66 -31.73
CA GLY A 226 6.92 -2.65 -30.93
C GLY A 226 7.50 -1.26 -30.73
N ASN A 227 8.41 -1.13 -29.75
CA ASN A 227 9.15 0.08 -29.43
C ASN A 227 10.65 -0.25 -29.36
N ALA A 228 11.51 0.63 -29.87
CA ALA A 228 12.95 0.55 -29.74
C ALA A 228 13.53 1.92 -29.40
N TYR A 229 14.57 1.94 -28.57
CA TYR A 229 15.25 3.15 -28.14
C TYR A 229 16.75 3.04 -28.36
N ALA A 230 17.38 4.13 -28.79
CA ALA A 230 18.82 4.30 -28.83
C ALA A 230 19.24 5.42 -27.89
N LEU A 231 20.34 5.19 -27.16
CA LEU A 231 20.87 6.12 -26.18
C LEU A 231 22.35 6.36 -26.45
N ALA A 232 22.76 7.61 -26.27
CA ALA A 232 24.15 8.02 -26.17
C ALA A 232 24.28 8.99 -25.00
N PHE A 233 25.25 8.80 -24.11
CA PHE A 233 25.41 9.68 -22.97
C PHE A 233 26.86 10.09 -22.74
N ASN A 234 27.02 11.20 -22.03
CA ASN A 234 28.26 11.66 -21.41
C ASN A 234 27.99 11.99 -19.93
N ALA A 235 28.96 12.53 -19.18
CA ALA A 235 28.79 12.86 -17.77
C ALA A 235 27.57 13.76 -17.44
N ASN A 236 27.15 14.64 -18.35
CA ASN A 236 26.14 15.67 -18.08
C ASN A 236 24.82 15.42 -18.79
N ASN A 237 24.81 14.75 -19.95
CA ASN A 237 23.62 14.65 -20.78
C ASN A 237 23.45 13.25 -21.38
N VAL A 238 22.20 12.92 -21.71
CA VAL A 238 21.83 11.75 -22.50
C VAL A 238 20.96 12.18 -23.67
N LEU A 239 21.26 11.66 -24.85
CA LEU A 239 20.49 11.79 -26.07
C LEU A 239 19.71 10.49 -26.29
N ILE A 240 18.40 10.58 -26.41
CA ILE A 240 17.48 9.45 -26.57
C ILE A 240 16.73 9.61 -27.89
N GLN A 241 16.62 8.51 -28.64
CA GLN A 241 15.83 8.43 -29.86
C GLN A 241 14.99 7.17 -29.83
N SER A 242 13.75 7.24 -30.30
CA SER A 242 12.83 6.11 -30.36
C SER A 242 12.39 5.78 -31.80
N ALA A 243 11.95 4.55 -32.01
CA ALA A 243 11.33 4.04 -33.23
C ALA A 243 10.46 2.80 -32.91
N ASN A 244 9.81 2.22 -33.92
CA ASN A 244 8.98 1.03 -33.72
C ASN A 244 9.80 -0.26 -33.62
N ASP A 245 11.02 -0.26 -34.14
CA ASP A 245 11.92 -1.41 -34.13
C ASP A 245 13.37 -0.94 -34.24
N VAL A 246 14.31 -1.83 -33.90
CA VAL A 246 15.74 -1.49 -33.90
C VAL A 246 16.23 -1.06 -35.28
N ALA A 247 15.72 -1.64 -36.38
CA ALA A 247 16.17 -1.29 -37.73
C ALA A 247 15.62 0.06 -38.20
N SER A 248 14.49 0.52 -37.67
CA SER A 248 13.87 1.82 -37.99
C SER A 248 14.39 2.99 -37.16
N LEU A 249 15.33 2.78 -36.22
CA LEU A 249 15.97 3.84 -35.45
C LEU A 249 16.62 4.90 -36.37
N PRO A 250 16.21 6.18 -36.32
CA PRO A 250 16.61 7.18 -37.30
C PRO A 250 18.12 7.40 -37.45
N PHE A 251 18.94 7.17 -36.42
CA PHE A 251 20.40 7.26 -36.53
C PHE A 251 20.97 6.28 -37.56
N LYS A 252 20.30 5.13 -37.80
CA LYS A 252 20.69 4.16 -38.84
C LYS A 252 20.55 4.71 -40.26
N THR A 253 19.76 5.77 -40.44
CA THR A 253 19.63 6.52 -41.71
C THR A 253 20.36 7.86 -41.70
N GLY A 254 21.19 8.12 -40.68
CA GLY A 254 22.04 9.31 -40.55
C GLY A 254 21.44 10.44 -39.72
N SER A 255 20.28 10.26 -39.08
CA SER A 255 19.66 11.29 -38.24
C SER A 255 20.06 11.15 -36.77
N ASN A 256 20.89 12.06 -36.27
CA ASN A 256 21.31 12.12 -34.87
C ASN A 256 20.42 13.03 -34.00
N SER A 257 19.17 13.28 -34.42
CA SER A 257 18.21 14.06 -33.64
C SER A 257 17.50 13.18 -32.60
N GLY A 258 17.21 13.75 -31.44
CA GLY A 258 16.54 13.03 -30.36
C GLY A 258 16.19 13.96 -29.20
N GLN A 259 15.57 13.40 -28.17
CA GLN A 259 15.32 14.07 -26.91
C GLN A 259 16.63 14.16 -26.13
N CYS A 260 16.97 15.38 -25.68
CA CYS A 260 18.15 15.61 -24.87
C CYS A 260 17.75 15.85 -23.41
N LEU A 261 18.31 15.08 -22.50
CA LEU A 261 18.05 15.14 -21.07
C LEU A 261 19.32 15.41 -20.26
N ASP A 262 19.17 16.06 -19.11
CA ASP A 262 20.23 16.36 -18.15
C ASP A 262 20.41 15.19 -17.17
N ARG A 263 21.65 14.72 -16.97
CA ARG A 263 21.99 13.64 -16.03
C ARG A 263 22.34 14.13 -14.63
N THR A 264 22.26 15.44 -14.41
CA THR A 264 22.64 16.12 -13.16
C THR A 264 21.50 16.90 -12.54
N GLN A 265 20.42 17.15 -13.29
CA GLN A 265 19.22 17.84 -12.84
C GLN A 265 18.01 16.93 -12.96
N PHE A 266 17.33 16.70 -11.83
CA PHE A 266 16.22 15.77 -11.72
C PHE A 266 14.97 16.44 -11.14
N THR A 267 13.82 15.87 -11.48
CA THR A 267 12.57 16.06 -10.76
C THR A 267 12.32 14.80 -9.94
N ASP A 268 12.21 14.95 -8.62
CA ASP A 268 12.02 13.83 -7.69
C ASP A 268 10.53 13.54 -7.46
N SER A 269 10.16 12.27 -7.55
CA SER A 269 8.86 11.71 -7.16
C SER A 269 9.09 10.69 -6.05
N VAL A 270 8.51 10.87 -4.87
CA VAL A 270 8.75 9.97 -3.74
C VAL A 270 7.58 9.01 -3.56
N HIS A 271 7.87 7.71 -3.65
CA HIS A 271 6.86 6.65 -3.60
C HIS A 271 6.67 6.08 -2.19
N ARG A 272 7.71 6.14 -1.35
CA ARG A 272 7.67 5.58 0.00
C ARG A 272 8.30 6.51 1.03
N TYR A 273 7.72 6.53 2.22
CA TYR A 273 8.20 7.33 3.35
C TYR A 273 8.26 6.52 4.63
N ASP A 274 9.21 6.87 5.48
CA ASP A 274 9.31 6.42 6.87
C ASP A 274 9.01 7.55 7.84
N LEU A 275 8.50 7.17 9.01
CA LEU A 275 8.15 8.07 10.09
C LEU A 275 9.09 7.85 11.29
N TYR A 276 9.55 8.94 11.89
CA TYR A 276 10.45 8.93 13.04
C TYR A 276 9.91 9.82 14.13
N ASN A 277 10.28 9.56 15.38
CA ASN A 277 9.94 10.43 16.49
C ASN A 277 10.71 11.76 16.40
N ALA A 278 10.02 12.89 16.36
CA ALA A 278 10.64 14.20 16.15
C ALA A 278 11.57 14.66 17.28
N SER A 279 11.44 14.06 18.48
CA SER A 279 12.25 14.42 19.65
C SER A 279 13.49 13.54 19.84
N THR A 280 13.56 12.38 19.17
CA THR A 280 14.63 11.39 19.41
C THR A 280 15.25 10.83 18.13
N GLY A 281 14.58 10.98 16.99
CA GLY A 281 14.99 10.39 15.71
C GLY A 281 14.83 8.86 15.64
N ALA A 282 14.19 8.23 16.65
CA ALA A 282 13.90 6.80 16.63
C ALA A 282 12.83 6.47 15.59
N ALA A 283 12.98 5.35 14.87
CA ALA A 283 11.99 4.90 13.89
C ALA A 283 10.65 4.56 14.56
N VAL A 284 9.54 4.94 13.92
CA VAL A 284 8.19 4.59 14.39
C VAL A 284 7.81 3.24 13.81
N SER A 285 7.85 2.21 14.66
CA SER A 285 7.37 0.86 14.31
C SER A 285 5.90 0.69 14.69
N LEU A 286 5.14 0.01 13.83
CA LEU A 286 3.78 -0.44 14.11
C LEU A 286 3.75 -1.97 14.15
N ASN A 287 2.99 -2.53 15.08
CA ASN A 287 2.61 -3.94 15.04
C ASN A 287 1.52 -4.16 13.99
N SER A 288 1.93 -4.24 12.72
CA SER A 288 1.02 -4.39 11.58
C SER A 288 0.36 -5.77 11.49
N GLY A 289 0.97 -6.79 12.09
CA GLY A 289 0.53 -8.17 11.94
C GLY A 289 1.65 -9.19 12.09
N PHE A 290 1.30 -10.45 11.83
CA PHE A 290 2.27 -11.53 11.65
C PHE A 290 1.75 -12.56 10.66
N SER A 291 2.67 -13.21 9.97
CA SER A 291 2.36 -14.36 9.12
C SER A 291 2.19 -15.63 9.95
N PHE A 292 1.31 -16.52 9.50
CA PHE A 292 1.02 -17.80 10.14
C PHE A 292 0.85 -18.89 9.09
N ARG A 293 0.87 -20.14 9.55
CA ARG A 293 0.48 -21.30 8.77
C ARG A 293 -0.77 -21.94 9.34
N TYR A 294 -1.53 -22.61 8.51
CA TYR A 294 -2.74 -23.32 8.92
C TYR A 294 -2.92 -24.59 8.10
N ASP A 295 -3.85 -25.42 8.57
CA ASP A 295 -4.29 -26.65 7.91
C ASP A 295 -5.47 -26.31 6.98
N SER A 296 -5.24 -26.37 5.68
CA SER A 296 -6.16 -25.88 4.66
C SER A 296 -7.30 -26.86 4.34
N ASP A 297 -7.08 -28.16 4.53
CA ASP A 297 -8.01 -29.23 4.16
C ASP A 297 -8.49 -30.09 5.35
N SER A 298 -8.08 -29.72 6.56
CA SER A 298 -8.39 -30.40 7.83
C SER A 298 -7.83 -31.82 7.92
N ASP A 299 -6.69 -32.11 7.28
CA ASP A 299 -6.00 -33.40 7.33
C ASP A 299 -4.99 -33.52 8.50
N ASN A 300 -4.91 -32.49 9.35
CA ASN A 300 -3.94 -32.28 10.44
C ASN A 300 -2.50 -32.03 9.97
N GLN A 301 -2.28 -31.66 8.71
CA GLN A 301 -1.02 -31.11 8.22
C GLN A 301 -1.15 -29.60 8.05
N VAL A 302 -0.11 -28.89 8.47
CA VAL A 302 -0.02 -27.45 8.25
C VAL A 302 0.60 -27.25 6.88
N ASP A 303 -0.21 -26.91 5.89
CA ASP A 303 0.16 -26.97 4.47
C ASP A 303 0.02 -25.63 3.73
N ALA A 304 -0.68 -24.65 4.30
CA ALA A 304 -0.93 -23.35 3.69
C ALA A 304 -0.48 -22.15 4.55
N TYR A 305 -0.29 -21.01 3.91
CA TYR A 305 0.17 -19.75 4.52
C TYR A 305 -0.94 -18.70 4.63
N GLY A 306 -0.86 -17.86 5.66
CA GLY A 306 -1.74 -16.72 5.84
C GLY A 306 -1.07 -15.58 6.59
N HIS A 307 -1.76 -14.44 6.65
CA HIS A 307 -1.31 -13.26 7.38
C HIS A 307 -2.46 -12.69 8.21
N VAL A 308 -2.18 -12.29 9.44
CA VAL A 308 -3.14 -11.60 10.30
C VAL A 308 -2.62 -10.24 10.69
N GLY A 309 -3.46 -9.22 10.60
CA GLY A 309 -3.13 -7.85 10.98
C GLY A 309 -4.36 -7.04 11.41
N TYR A 310 -4.20 -5.72 11.50
CA TYR A 310 -5.29 -4.80 11.91
C TYR A 310 -6.55 -4.92 11.03
N TRP A 311 -6.37 -5.21 9.74
CA TRP A 311 -7.46 -5.30 8.76
C TRP A 311 -8.18 -6.65 8.74
N GLY A 312 -7.67 -7.65 9.49
CA GLY A 312 -8.23 -8.99 9.54
C GLY A 312 -7.23 -10.05 9.13
N VAL A 313 -7.74 -11.12 8.53
CA VAL A 313 -6.96 -12.31 8.17
C VAL A 313 -7.04 -12.53 6.67
N TRP A 314 -5.88 -12.80 6.08
CA TRP A 314 -5.73 -13.30 4.72
C TRP A 314 -5.16 -14.73 4.74
N THR A 315 -5.52 -15.54 3.77
CA THR A 315 -5.12 -16.95 3.64
C THR A 315 -4.91 -17.34 2.18
N GLU A 316 -4.01 -18.27 1.96
CA GLU A 316 -3.68 -18.86 0.66
C GLU A 316 -4.80 -19.76 0.11
N GLY A 317 -5.19 -19.52 -1.15
CA GLY A 317 -6.43 -20.05 -1.72
C GLY A 317 -7.64 -19.38 -1.07
N ASP A 318 -8.63 -18.94 -1.85
CA ASP A 318 -9.84 -18.21 -1.41
C ASP A 318 -10.77 -19.01 -0.46
N SER A 319 -10.22 -19.54 0.63
CA SER A 319 -10.83 -20.41 1.60
C SER A 319 -11.12 -19.59 2.86
N SER A 320 -12.40 -19.45 3.19
CA SER A 320 -12.78 -18.82 4.46
C SER A 320 -12.44 -19.76 5.61
N LEU A 321 -11.61 -19.31 6.55
CA LEU A 321 -11.28 -20.08 7.74
C LEU A 321 -12.45 -20.15 8.72
N ALA A 322 -12.68 -21.33 9.29
CA ALA A 322 -13.67 -21.52 10.32
C ALA A 322 -13.27 -20.84 11.64
N ASN A 323 -14.27 -20.33 12.37
CA ASN A 323 -14.05 -19.86 13.73
C ASN A 323 -13.46 -20.98 14.60
N GLY A 324 -12.38 -20.69 15.33
CA GLY A 324 -11.66 -21.67 16.16
C GLY A 324 -10.50 -22.39 15.46
N THR A 325 -10.24 -22.13 14.17
CA THR A 325 -9.05 -22.67 13.49
C THR A 325 -7.77 -22.30 14.24
N THR A 326 -6.87 -23.27 14.36
CA THR A 326 -5.54 -23.03 14.95
C THR A 326 -4.61 -22.44 13.90
N LEU A 327 -4.01 -21.31 14.23
CA LEU A 327 -3.04 -20.63 13.38
C LEU A 327 -1.66 -20.78 14.04
N VAL A 328 -0.67 -21.19 13.26
CA VAL A 328 0.67 -21.48 13.74
C VAL A 328 1.60 -20.36 13.31
N ARG A 329 2.04 -19.51 14.24
CA ARG A 329 3.07 -18.52 13.98
C ARG A 329 4.43 -19.17 14.18
N GLU A 330 5.30 -19.05 13.18
CA GLU A 330 6.70 -19.44 13.25
C GLU A 330 7.55 -18.17 13.31
N ASP A 331 8.27 -17.95 14.41
CA ASP A 331 9.13 -16.78 14.58
C ASP A 331 10.51 -17.22 15.11
N GLN A 332 11.54 -17.06 14.29
CA GLN A 332 12.96 -17.33 14.62
C GLN A 332 13.20 -18.65 15.39
N GLY A 333 12.53 -19.73 14.97
CA GLY A 333 12.66 -21.07 15.56
C GLY A 333 11.76 -21.35 16.78
N SER A 334 10.82 -20.47 17.11
CA SER A 334 9.74 -20.70 18.08
C SER A 334 8.39 -20.81 17.37
N THR A 335 7.63 -21.84 17.74
CA THR A 335 6.26 -22.05 17.26
C THR A 335 5.26 -21.59 18.31
N GLU A 336 4.41 -20.64 17.95
CA GLU A 336 3.31 -20.17 18.80
C GLU A 336 1.96 -20.45 18.15
N ASN A 337 1.05 -21.04 18.92
CA ASN A 337 -0.31 -21.30 18.46
C ASN A 337 -1.25 -20.17 18.84
N TYR A 338 -2.03 -19.76 17.86
CA TYR A 338 -3.12 -18.80 17.97
C TYR A 338 -4.43 -19.46 17.57
N THR A 339 -5.54 -18.90 18.00
CA THR A 339 -6.88 -19.36 17.63
C THR A 339 -7.62 -18.24 16.92
N LEU A 340 -8.10 -18.51 15.70
CA LEU A 340 -8.93 -17.58 14.95
C LEU A 340 -10.27 -17.38 15.65
N VAL A 341 -10.67 -16.12 15.78
CA VAL A 341 -11.99 -15.71 16.26
C VAL A 341 -12.66 -14.87 15.17
N THR A 342 -13.80 -15.33 14.66
CA THR A 342 -14.59 -14.58 13.68
C THR A 342 -15.95 -14.17 14.25
N ALA A 343 -16.44 -13.01 13.82
CA ALA A 343 -17.77 -12.51 14.16
C ALA A 343 -18.48 -11.99 12.90
N PRO A 344 -19.83 -12.09 12.82
CA PRO A 344 -20.61 -11.79 11.62
C PRO A 344 -20.67 -10.29 11.29
N GLY A 345 -20.01 -9.46 12.07
CA GLY A 345 -19.94 -8.02 11.89
C GLY A 345 -18.77 -7.45 12.69
N ARG A 346 -18.62 -6.13 12.62
CA ARG A 346 -17.58 -5.37 13.32
C ARG A 346 -18.16 -4.14 14.00
N LEU A 347 -17.67 -3.85 15.20
CA LEU A 347 -18.02 -2.64 15.94
C LEU A 347 -16.99 -1.55 15.64
N ILE A 348 -17.47 -0.40 15.19
CA ILE A 348 -16.65 0.72 14.74
C ILE A 348 -16.81 1.87 15.73
N LYS A 349 -15.73 2.21 16.44
CA LYS A 349 -15.66 3.45 17.23
C LYS A 349 -15.43 4.62 16.28
N ASN A 350 -16.24 5.65 16.39
CA ASN A 350 -16.10 6.90 15.65
C ASN A 350 -15.78 8.00 16.66
N GLU A 351 -14.69 8.72 16.42
CA GLU A 351 -14.31 9.91 17.18
C GLU A 351 -14.52 11.15 16.34
N VAL A 352 -15.32 12.09 16.83
CA VAL A 352 -15.62 13.32 16.12
C VAL A 352 -14.40 14.23 16.18
N LYS A 353 -13.94 14.65 15.01
CA LYS A 353 -12.93 15.68 14.82
C LYS A 353 -13.55 16.91 14.15
N THR A 354 -12.91 18.05 14.36
CA THR A 354 -13.34 19.33 13.76
C THR A 354 -12.23 19.93 12.91
N LEU A 355 -12.58 20.45 11.75
CA LEU A 355 -11.70 21.27 10.92
C LEU A 355 -12.30 22.67 10.81
N ALA A 356 -11.58 23.69 11.29
CA ALA A 356 -12.00 25.08 11.17
C ALA A 356 -12.15 25.47 9.70
N LEU A 357 -13.20 26.23 9.35
CA LEU A 357 -13.47 26.65 7.97
C LEU A 357 -12.29 27.43 7.35
N SER A 358 -11.53 28.15 8.17
CA SER A 358 -10.29 28.83 7.75
C SER A 358 -9.24 27.88 7.16
N ASN A 359 -9.31 26.59 7.49
CA ASN A 359 -8.36 25.55 7.11
C ASN A 359 -8.99 24.53 6.14
N VAL A 360 -10.24 24.75 5.70
CA VAL A 360 -10.95 23.86 4.75
C VAL A 360 -10.52 24.11 3.31
N ARG A 361 -9.86 25.23 3.04
CA ARG A 361 -9.40 25.57 1.70
C ARG A 361 -8.51 24.46 1.14
N GLY A 362 -8.76 24.08 -0.11
CA GLY A 362 -8.05 22.98 -0.76
C GLY A 362 -8.66 21.60 -0.54
N VAL A 363 -9.56 21.45 0.44
CA VAL A 363 -10.29 20.20 0.62
C VAL A 363 -11.41 20.12 -0.41
N SER A 364 -11.46 19.01 -1.13
CA SER A 364 -12.51 18.66 -2.08
C SER A 364 -13.47 17.67 -1.44
N PHE A 365 -14.75 17.86 -1.74
CA PHE A 365 -15.85 17.09 -1.19
C PHE A 365 -16.67 16.48 -2.33
N SER A 366 -17.02 15.20 -2.21
CA SER A 366 -18.09 14.60 -3.00
C SER A 366 -19.45 14.93 -2.38
N TYR A 367 -20.39 15.28 -3.24
CA TYR A 367 -21.75 15.64 -2.85
C TYR A 367 -22.76 15.05 -3.83
N TRP A 368 -23.91 14.60 -3.30
CA TRP A 368 -25.00 14.06 -4.09
C TRP A 368 -26.27 14.84 -3.81
N ASP A 369 -26.87 15.37 -4.87
CA ASP A 369 -28.20 15.96 -4.84
C ASP A 369 -29.13 15.23 -5.82
N SER A 370 -30.39 15.65 -5.92
CA SER A 370 -31.35 15.05 -6.84
C SER A 370 -31.00 15.26 -8.32
N ASN A 371 -30.10 16.19 -8.64
CA ASN A 371 -29.84 16.63 -10.00
C ASN A 371 -28.59 15.99 -10.60
N VAL A 372 -27.64 15.52 -9.79
CA VAL A 372 -26.33 15.03 -10.23
C VAL A 372 -26.41 14.02 -11.38
N TYR A 373 -27.27 13.01 -11.23
CA TYR A 373 -27.46 11.98 -12.25
C TYR A 373 -28.17 12.51 -13.49
N SER A 374 -29.12 13.44 -13.33
CA SER A 374 -29.79 14.09 -14.47
C SER A 374 -28.87 15.04 -15.24
N SER A 375 -27.81 15.53 -14.60
CA SER A 375 -26.74 16.32 -15.20
C SER A 375 -25.66 15.46 -15.86
N GLY A 376 -25.77 14.13 -15.83
CA GLY A 376 -24.82 13.21 -16.46
C GLY A 376 -23.55 12.96 -15.63
N TYR A 377 -23.59 13.21 -14.32
CA TYR A 377 -22.47 12.98 -13.40
C TYR A 377 -22.80 11.88 -12.39
N ASN A 378 -21.79 11.16 -11.92
CA ASN A 378 -21.94 10.21 -10.81
C ASN A 378 -21.97 10.93 -9.44
N GLN A 379 -21.24 12.03 -9.30
CA GLN A 379 -21.18 12.86 -8.10
C GLN A 379 -20.75 14.30 -8.43
N TRP A 380 -21.05 15.25 -7.54
CA TRP A 380 -20.54 16.62 -7.60
C TRP A 380 -19.23 16.74 -6.82
N VAL A 381 -18.33 17.59 -7.30
CA VAL A 381 -17.17 18.08 -6.56
C VAL A 381 -17.50 19.44 -5.97
N VAL A 382 -17.39 19.53 -4.65
CA VAL A 382 -17.68 20.72 -3.85
C VAL A 382 -16.41 21.21 -3.18
N LYS A 383 -16.23 22.54 -3.15
CA LYS A 383 -15.13 23.22 -2.45
C LYS A 383 -15.69 24.36 -1.59
N TYR A 384 -14.98 24.68 -0.51
CA TYR A 384 -15.26 25.88 0.26
C TYR A 384 -14.51 27.07 -0.36
N LEU A 385 -15.27 28.04 -0.87
CA LEU A 385 -14.76 29.23 -1.54
C LEU A 385 -15.04 30.48 -0.71
N THR A 386 -14.18 31.49 -0.83
CA THR A 386 -14.28 32.75 -0.10
C THR A 386 -14.27 33.96 -1.02
N VAL A 387 -14.93 35.05 -0.60
CA VAL A 387 -14.98 36.31 -1.33
C VAL A 387 -13.58 36.89 -1.56
N ASN A 388 -12.72 36.79 -0.54
CA ASN A 388 -11.39 37.41 -0.57
C ASN A 388 -10.47 36.73 -1.58
N ASP A 389 -10.58 35.42 -1.73
CA ASP A 389 -9.57 34.65 -2.45
C ASP A 389 -10.06 33.99 -3.75
N ASP A 390 -11.37 33.81 -3.92
CA ASP A 390 -11.94 33.01 -5.02
C ASP A 390 -12.94 33.81 -5.87
N SER A 391 -13.04 35.14 -5.64
CA SER A 391 -13.92 36.06 -6.41
C SER A 391 -15.41 35.67 -6.42
N VAL A 392 -15.86 34.90 -5.42
CA VAL A 392 -17.27 34.56 -5.23
C VAL A 392 -18.02 35.66 -4.48
N GLY A 393 -19.36 35.66 -4.56
CA GLY A 393 -20.20 36.69 -3.93
C GLY A 393 -20.35 36.56 -2.41
N THR A 394 -20.17 35.35 -1.87
CA THR A 394 -20.32 35.04 -0.44
C THR A 394 -19.42 33.85 -0.09
N ASP A 395 -18.87 33.80 1.12
CA ASP A 395 -18.15 32.62 1.62
C ASP A 395 -19.12 31.44 1.76
N GLY A 396 -18.74 30.27 1.24
CA GLY A 396 -19.64 29.11 1.28
C GLY A 396 -19.13 27.88 0.54
N PHE A 397 -19.95 26.83 0.53
CA PHE A 397 -19.69 25.60 -0.21
C PHE A 397 -20.27 25.73 -1.62
N TYR A 398 -19.42 25.57 -2.63
CA TYR A 398 -19.77 25.68 -4.04
C TYR A 398 -19.56 24.35 -4.74
N ILE A 399 -20.53 23.95 -5.59
CA ILE A 399 -20.29 22.93 -6.62
C ILE A 399 -19.40 23.57 -7.68
N THR A 400 -18.21 23.02 -7.89
CA THR A 400 -17.22 23.55 -8.83
C THR A 400 -16.99 22.62 -10.03
N ALA A 401 -17.29 21.33 -9.89
CA ALA A 401 -17.16 20.37 -10.98
C ALA A 401 -18.13 19.18 -10.85
N GLY A 402 -18.39 18.50 -11.95
CA GLY A 402 -19.03 17.18 -11.99
C GLY A 402 -17.98 16.07 -12.17
N LEU A 403 -18.25 14.89 -11.64
CA LEU A 403 -17.31 13.77 -11.63
C LEU A 403 -17.94 12.49 -12.17
N ASN A 404 -17.22 11.83 -13.08
CA ASN A 404 -17.56 10.51 -13.62
C ASN A 404 -16.41 9.52 -13.42
N TRP A 405 -16.77 8.25 -13.22
CA TRP A 405 -15.82 7.15 -13.17
C TRP A 405 -15.71 6.52 -14.56
N GLY A 406 -14.51 6.56 -15.16
CA GLY A 406 -14.22 5.89 -16.43
C GLY A 406 -13.12 4.84 -16.28
N ASP A 407 -12.83 4.13 -17.36
CA ASP A 407 -11.82 3.04 -17.40
C ASP A 407 -10.39 3.51 -17.08
N SER A 408 -10.13 4.82 -17.15
CA SER A 408 -8.84 5.45 -16.78
C SER A 408 -8.91 6.22 -15.46
N GLY A 409 -9.91 5.93 -14.62
CA GLY A 409 -10.10 6.56 -13.31
C GLY A 409 -11.04 7.77 -13.34
N GLN A 410 -10.87 8.64 -12.34
CA GLN A 410 -11.74 9.79 -12.10
C GLN A 410 -11.63 10.86 -13.20
N GLN A 411 -12.76 11.19 -13.83
CA GLN A 411 -12.86 12.28 -14.80
C GLN A 411 -13.62 13.45 -14.16
N ILE A 412 -12.93 14.58 -13.99
CA ILE A 412 -13.49 15.80 -13.41
C ILE A 412 -13.73 16.82 -14.52
N THR A 413 -14.97 17.32 -14.61
CA THR A 413 -15.36 18.37 -15.57
C THR A 413 -15.80 19.58 -14.79
N ASP A 414 -15.06 20.69 -14.90
CA ASP A 414 -15.43 21.95 -14.28
C ASP A 414 -16.82 22.41 -14.75
N VAL A 415 -17.59 22.94 -13.83
CA VAL A 415 -18.89 23.56 -14.10
C VAL A 415 -18.87 24.99 -13.60
N THR A 416 -19.84 25.80 -14.01
CA THR A 416 -20.02 27.12 -13.40
C THR A 416 -20.26 26.96 -11.90
N ASP A 417 -19.50 27.66 -11.08
CA ASP A 417 -19.62 27.59 -9.62
C ASP A 417 -21.04 27.89 -9.14
N GLN A 418 -21.62 26.98 -8.35
CA GLN A 418 -22.97 27.10 -7.79
C GLN A 418 -22.95 27.00 -6.27
N LEU A 419 -23.39 28.05 -5.59
CA LEU A 419 -23.49 28.07 -4.12
C LEU A 419 -24.55 27.07 -3.64
N ILE A 420 -24.16 26.16 -2.75
CA ILE A 420 -25.09 25.30 -2.03
C ILE A 420 -25.81 26.16 -0.98
N SER A 421 -27.11 26.38 -1.20
CA SER A 421 -27.94 27.18 -0.30
C SER A 421 -28.43 26.32 0.87
N LEU A 422 -28.12 26.74 2.10
CA LEU A 422 -28.52 26.06 3.34
C LEU A 422 -29.39 26.99 4.19
N ASN A 423 -30.38 26.42 4.87
CA ASN A 423 -31.23 27.13 5.82
C ASN A 423 -30.62 27.12 7.24
N ALA A 424 -31.10 28.03 8.10
CA ALA A 424 -30.70 28.05 9.50
C ALA A 424 -31.00 26.70 10.19
N GLY A 425 -29.96 26.08 10.77
CA GLY A 425 -30.06 24.76 11.40
C GLY A 425 -29.96 23.56 10.45
N GLU A 426 -29.79 23.80 9.14
CA GLU A 426 -29.59 22.74 8.16
C GLU A 426 -28.14 22.22 8.19
N SER A 427 -27.97 20.91 8.01
CA SER A 427 -26.66 20.27 7.90
C SER A 427 -26.40 19.84 6.46
N LEU A 428 -25.24 20.21 5.94
CA LEU A 428 -24.70 19.71 4.68
C LEU A 428 -23.91 18.44 4.96
N TYR A 429 -24.27 17.35 4.28
CA TYR A 429 -23.58 16.06 4.33
C TYR A 429 -22.79 15.88 3.05
N MET A 430 -21.51 15.57 3.20
CA MET A 430 -20.56 15.40 2.12
C MET A 430 -19.64 14.22 2.42
N TRP A 431 -18.83 13.83 1.45
CA TRP A 431 -17.77 12.85 1.60
C TRP A 431 -16.44 13.47 1.18
N SER A 432 -15.34 13.19 1.86
CA SER A 432 -14.02 13.64 1.43
C SER A 432 -13.00 12.53 1.60
N GLU A 433 -12.40 12.12 0.48
CA GLU A 433 -11.26 11.22 0.46
C GLU A 433 -10.09 11.78 1.28
N GLN A 434 -9.86 13.10 1.18
CA GLN A 434 -8.80 13.78 1.91
C GLN A 434 -9.03 13.82 3.43
N LEU A 435 -10.26 13.61 3.91
CA LEU A 435 -10.56 13.57 5.35
C LEU A 435 -10.97 12.17 5.82
N GLY A 436 -10.81 11.15 4.96
CA GLY A 436 -11.08 9.76 5.32
C GLY A 436 -12.55 9.36 5.39
N GLY A 437 -13.46 10.13 4.77
CA GLY A 437 -14.86 9.73 4.60
C GLY A 437 -15.89 10.82 4.86
N GLU A 438 -16.92 10.49 5.66
CA GLU A 438 -18.07 11.37 5.87
C GLU A 438 -17.69 12.70 6.53
N VAL A 439 -18.22 13.78 5.97
CA VAL A 439 -18.05 15.15 6.46
C VAL A 439 -19.42 15.79 6.64
N LYS A 440 -19.60 16.48 7.76
CA LYS A 440 -20.82 17.22 8.07
C LYS A 440 -20.48 18.67 8.37
N TYR A 441 -21.27 19.59 7.81
CA TYR A 441 -21.21 21.00 8.14
C TYR A 441 -22.59 21.49 8.58
N LEU A 442 -22.68 22.05 9.79
CA LEU A 442 -23.89 22.72 10.27
C LEU A 442 -23.85 24.19 9.84
N TYR A 443 -24.89 24.67 9.15
CA TYR A 443 -24.92 26.04 8.64
C TYR A 443 -24.81 27.07 9.78
N GLY A 444 -23.80 27.95 9.67
CA GLY A 444 -23.45 28.96 10.67
C GLY A 444 -22.34 28.53 11.65
N SER A 445 -21.87 27.29 11.56
CA SER A 445 -20.69 26.81 12.32
C SER A 445 -19.40 27.43 11.78
N SER A 446 -18.39 27.60 12.64
CA SER A 446 -17.03 28.00 12.24
C SER A 446 -16.13 26.83 11.84
N SER A 447 -16.64 25.60 11.92
CA SER A 447 -15.92 24.37 11.57
C SER A 447 -16.85 23.32 10.96
N LEU A 448 -16.29 22.45 10.12
CA LEU A 448 -16.90 21.19 9.74
C LEU A 448 -16.46 20.07 10.70
N THR A 449 -17.24 18.99 10.74
CA THR A 449 -16.92 17.78 11.49
C THR A 449 -16.65 16.62 10.54
N TYR A 450 -15.64 15.84 10.87
CA TYR A 450 -15.32 14.56 10.23
C TYR A 450 -15.04 13.53 11.35
N TYR A 451 -14.86 12.26 11.00
CA TYR A 451 -14.73 11.21 11.99
C TYR A 451 -13.49 10.35 11.74
N GLU A 452 -12.75 10.08 12.81
CA GLU A 452 -11.73 9.03 12.80
C GLU A 452 -12.37 7.72 13.25
N GLN A 453 -12.19 6.66 12.45
CA GLN A 453 -12.74 5.34 12.73
C GLN A 453 -11.68 4.43 13.36
N THR A 454 -12.10 3.61 14.31
CA THR A 454 -11.28 2.53 14.89
C THR A 454 -12.13 1.27 14.97
N PHE A 455 -11.65 0.19 14.36
CA PHE A 455 -12.31 -1.11 14.41
C PHE A 455 -11.99 -1.77 15.73
N LEU A 456 -13.01 -2.16 16.48
CA LEU A 456 -12.83 -2.81 17.77
C LEU A 456 -12.69 -4.31 17.55
N ASN A 457 -11.57 -4.86 17.98
CA ASN A 457 -11.29 -6.29 17.85
C ASN A 457 -11.58 -7.07 19.14
N GLY A 458 -11.91 -6.38 20.24
CA GLY A 458 -12.24 -6.96 21.54
C GLY A 458 -11.09 -6.93 22.55
N SER A 459 -9.92 -6.41 22.16
CA SER A 459 -8.77 -6.26 23.06
C SER A 459 -8.88 -5.05 23.99
N GLU A 460 -9.88 -4.18 23.79
CA GLU A 460 -10.09 -2.91 24.50
C GLU A 460 -10.54 -3.08 25.96
N THR A 461 -9.76 -3.80 26.76
CA THR A 461 -10.05 -4.27 28.14
C THR A 461 -9.26 -3.53 29.23
N GLY A 462 -8.40 -2.60 28.87
CA GLY A 462 -7.66 -1.74 29.78
C GLY A 462 -8.56 -0.76 30.55
N THR A 463 -8.00 -0.14 31.57
CA THR A 463 -8.74 0.85 32.39
C THR A 463 -9.22 2.03 31.54
N GLY A 464 -10.52 2.31 31.56
CA GLY A 464 -11.15 3.35 30.75
C GLY A 464 -11.46 2.97 29.30
N GLU A 465 -11.13 1.75 28.88
CA GLU A 465 -11.47 1.24 27.55
C GLU A 465 -12.89 0.67 27.51
N LEU A 466 -13.42 0.45 26.30
CA LEU A 466 -14.83 0.11 26.10
C LEU A 466 -15.23 -1.19 26.82
N LEU A 467 -14.34 -2.17 26.85
CA LEU A 467 -14.54 -3.50 27.42
C LEU A 467 -13.73 -3.70 28.72
N GLU A 468 -13.48 -2.64 29.49
CA GLU A 468 -12.82 -2.72 30.80
C GLU A 468 -13.47 -3.79 31.71
N ASN A 469 -14.80 -3.96 31.61
CA ASN A 469 -15.56 -4.96 32.35
C ASN A 469 -15.86 -6.25 31.54
N GLY A 470 -15.17 -6.47 30.42
CA GLY A 470 -15.38 -7.58 29.48
C GLY A 470 -16.64 -7.45 28.60
N SER A 471 -17.54 -6.51 28.90
CA SER A 471 -18.75 -6.23 28.13
C SER A 471 -19.19 -4.78 28.27
N VAL A 472 -19.99 -4.32 27.31
CA VAL A 472 -20.59 -2.98 27.30
C VAL A 472 -22.05 -3.03 26.84
N THR A 473 -22.88 -2.14 27.39
CA THR A 473 -24.21 -1.82 26.86
C THR A 473 -24.17 -0.50 26.10
N LEU A 474 -24.56 -0.57 24.83
CA LEU A 474 -24.70 0.55 23.91
C LEU A 474 -26.18 0.90 23.74
N LYS A 475 -26.47 2.21 23.74
CA LYS A 475 -27.79 2.80 23.57
C LYS A 475 -27.94 3.30 22.14
N CYS A 476 -28.92 2.77 21.42
CA CYS A 476 -29.27 3.20 20.07
C CYS A 476 -30.58 3.97 20.06
N PHE A 477 -30.66 5.04 19.26
CA PHE A 477 -31.85 5.89 19.16
C PHE A 477 -32.46 5.92 17.76
N ASP A 478 -31.63 5.80 16.72
CA ASP A 478 -32.02 5.92 15.32
C ASP A 478 -31.38 4.81 14.49
N ARG A 479 -32.07 4.33 13.44
CA ARG A 479 -31.63 3.21 12.58
C ARG A 479 -31.08 2.03 13.39
N CYS A 480 -31.82 1.61 14.41
CA CYS A 480 -31.41 0.55 15.33
C CYS A 480 -31.71 -0.83 14.73
N PRO A 481 -30.71 -1.71 14.56
CA PRO A 481 -30.89 -3.03 13.96
C PRO A 481 -31.92 -3.89 14.68
N ILE A 482 -32.66 -4.70 13.92
CA ILE A 482 -33.71 -5.56 14.50
C ILE A 482 -33.19 -6.81 15.23
N GLY A 483 -31.95 -7.24 14.94
CA GLY A 483 -31.38 -8.51 15.36
C GLY A 483 -30.90 -9.29 14.13
N THR A 484 -31.25 -10.58 14.04
CA THR A 484 -31.00 -11.38 12.84
C THR A 484 -31.89 -10.89 11.69
N PHE A 485 -31.30 -10.63 10.51
CA PHE A 485 -32.02 -10.17 9.32
C PHE A 485 -32.39 -11.33 8.40
N ASP A 486 -33.66 -11.42 8.04
CA ASP A 486 -34.12 -12.25 6.93
C ASP A 486 -34.19 -11.43 5.63
N LEU A 487 -34.31 -12.10 4.48
CA LEU A 487 -34.32 -11.43 3.17
C LEU A 487 -35.44 -10.38 3.05
N THR A 488 -36.58 -10.58 3.73
CA THR A 488 -37.69 -9.63 3.76
C THR A 488 -37.39 -8.33 4.50
N ASP A 489 -36.44 -8.37 5.45
CA ASP A 489 -36.00 -7.21 6.21
C ASP A 489 -35.00 -6.36 5.42
N LEU A 490 -34.55 -6.83 4.26
CA LEU A 490 -33.55 -6.16 3.43
C LEU A 490 -34.16 -5.59 2.14
N ALA A 491 -35.48 -5.48 2.05
CA ALA A 491 -36.16 -5.02 0.85
C ALA A 491 -36.08 -3.50 0.66
N ASN A 492 -36.03 -2.74 1.76
CA ASN A 492 -36.09 -1.27 1.76
C ASN A 492 -34.96 -0.65 2.61
N PHE A 493 -34.59 0.59 2.31
CA PHE A 493 -33.63 1.36 3.12
C PHE A 493 -34.20 1.74 4.50
N GLU A 494 -35.49 2.09 4.56
CA GLU A 494 -36.17 2.51 5.79
C GLU A 494 -37.63 2.02 5.83
N GLY A 495 -38.23 2.02 7.01
CA GLY A 495 -39.62 1.63 7.21
C GLY A 495 -39.85 0.12 7.22
N SER A 496 -41.03 -0.32 6.77
CA SER A 496 -41.39 -1.74 6.74
C SER A 496 -40.51 -2.50 5.75
N GLY A 497 -39.95 -3.65 6.16
CA GLY A 497 -39.02 -4.42 5.34
C GLY A 497 -37.63 -3.79 5.24
N SER A 498 -37.25 -2.96 6.22
CA SER A 498 -35.89 -2.48 6.44
C SER A 498 -35.28 -3.16 7.67
N PRO A 499 -33.94 -3.23 7.79
CA PRO A 499 -33.27 -3.95 8.88
C PRO A 499 -33.32 -3.20 10.21
N PHE A 500 -34.06 -2.08 10.26
CA PHE A 500 -34.09 -1.16 11.39
C PHE A 500 -35.47 -1.13 12.04
N SER A 501 -35.48 -1.09 13.37
CA SER A 501 -36.70 -0.84 14.13
C SER A 501 -37.11 0.63 14.06
N THR A 502 -38.35 0.90 14.48
CA THR A 502 -38.83 2.26 14.70
C THR A 502 -37.89 3.05 15.62
N ARG A 503 -37.64 4.31 15.25
CA ARG A 503 -36.81 5.26 16.01
C ARG A 503 -37.31 5.43 17.45
N ALA A 504 -36.38 5.62 18.39
CA ALA A 504 -36.67 5.98 19.77
C ALA A 504 -37.38 7.35 19.83
N SER A 505 -38.46 7.43 20.62
CA SER A 505 -39.24 8.66 20.78
C SER A 505 -38.60 9.70 21.70
N ASN A 506 -37.77 9.25 22.64
CA ASN A 506 -37.03 10.06 23.60
C ASN A 506 -35.82 9.27 24.12
N VAL A 507 -34.96 9.92 24.91
CA VAL A 507 -33.71 9.30 25.41
C VAL A 507 -33.99 8.08 26.30
N ALA A 508 -35.10 8.06 27.05
CA ALA A 508 -35.45 6.93 27.92
C ALA A 508 -35.98 5.71 27.15
N SER A 509 -36.39 5.88 25.89
CA SER A 509 -36.83 4.79 25.02
C SER A 509 -35.72 4.26 24.10
N ALA A 510 -34.44 4.44 24.48
CA ALA A 510 -33.31 3.87 23.76
C ALA A 510 -33.45 2.35 23.62
N ILE A 511 -32.93 1.83 22.52
CA ILE A 511 -32.81 0.37 22.31
C ILE A 511 -31.42 -0.05 22.78
N ASP A 512 -31.41 -1.04 23.65
CA ASP A 512 -30.18 -1.53 24.27
C ASP A 512 -29.57 -2.66 23.45
N PHE A 513 -28.26 -2.56 23.26
CA PHE A 513 -27.44 -3.59 22.66
C PHE A 513 -26.27 -3.93 23.58
N SER A 514 -25.98 -5.21 23.72
CA SER A 514 -24.80 -5.72 24.41
C SER A 514 -23.70 -6.11 23.42
N PHE A 515 -22.46 -5.86 23.80
CA PHE A 515 -21.26 -6.29 23.09
C PHE A 515 -20.24 -6.81 24.12
N SER A 516 -19.69 -8.01 23.90
CA SER A 516 -18.84 -8.73 24.88
C SER A 516 -17.66 -9.38 24.17
N ASN A 517 -16.50 -9.46 24.81
CA ASN A 517 -15.34 -10.21 24.28
C ASN A 517 -15.41 -11.73 24.57
N SER A 518 -16.46 -12.19 25.25
CA SER A 518 -16.63 -13.59 25.68
C SER A 518 -18.09 -14.05 25.55
N GLY A 519 -18.31 -15.36 25.68
CA GLY A 519 -19.62 -16.01 25.54
C GLY A 519 -19.89 -16.53 24.12
N SER A 520 -21.10 -17.05 23.89
CA SER A 520 -21.50 -17.65 22.60
C SER A 520 -21.64 -16.64 21.46
N ASN A 521 -21.85 -15.37 21.79
CA ASN A 521 -21.92 -14.25 20.86
C ASN A 521 -20.74 -13.28 21.09
N ALA A 522 -19.56 -13.81 21.42
CA ALA A 522 -18.36 -12.99 21.57
C ALA A 522 -18.14 -12.13 20.31
N LEU A 523 -17.77 -10.87 20.52
CA LEU A 523 -17.50 -9.87 19.48
C LEU A 523 -18.66 -9.65 18.51
N THR A 524 -19.88 -10.00 18.92
CA THR A 524 -21.10 -9.81 18.14
C THR A 524 -22.02 -8.85 18.89
N LEU A 525 -22.56 -7.84 18.20
CA LEU A 525 -23.60 -7.00 18.77
C LEU A 525 -24.88 -7.81 18.97
N VAL A 526 -25.43 -7.81 20.18
CA VAL A 526 -26.67 -8.53 20.52
C VAL A 526 -27.72 -7.53 20.95
N ARG A 527 -28.93 -7.65 20.42
CA ARG A 527 -30.05 -6.80 20.81
C ARG A 527 -30.68 -7.33 22.11
N ASP A 528 -30.70 -6.51 23.16
CA ASP A 528 -31.06 -7.00 24.49
C ASP A 528 -32.55 -7.38 24.59
N SER A 529 -33.43 -6.69 23.86
CA SER A 529 -34.88 -6.90 23.93
C SER A 529 -35.36 -8.27 23.44
N ASN A 530 -34.59 -8.93 22.56
CA ASN A 530 -34.92 -10.24 21.99
C ASN A 530 -33.75 -11.24 22.04
N SER A 531 -32.58 -10.83 22.56
CA SER A 531 -31.36 -11.65 22.62
C SER A 531 -30.85 -12.14 21.26
N GLU A 532 -31.26 -11.46 20.18
CA GLU A 532 -30.84 -11.82 18.81
C GLU A 532 -29.51 -11.15 18.45
N PRO A 533 -28.53 -11.90 17.90
CA PRO A 533 -27.32 -11.32 17.35
C PRO A 533 -27.65 -10.50 16.09
N VAL A 534 -26.98 -9.35 15.92
CA VAL A 534 -27.17 -8.50 14.75
C VAL A 534 -26.31 -9.03 13.59
N ARG A 535 -26.94 -9.80 12.70
CA ARG A 535 -26.29 -10.47 11.57
C ARG A 535 -27.29 -10.81 10.46
N TYR A 536 -26.78 -11.16 9.30
CA TYR A 536 -27.57 -11.81 8.25
C TYR A 536 -27.90 -13.24 8.68
N ASN A 537 -29.11 -13.71 8.36
CA ASN A 537 -29.46 -15.13 8.48
C ASN A 537 -28.50 -15.95 7.60
N SER A 538 -27.95 -17.05 8.14
CA SER A 538 -26.97 -17.90 7.45
C SER A 538 -27.49 -18.55 6.16
N SER A 539 -28.80 -18.51 5.91
CA SER A 539 -29.41 -19.00 4.67
C SER A 539 -29.37 -18.00 3.51
N ILE A 540 -29.05 -16.73 3.77
CA ILE A 540 -28.98 -15.69 2.73
C ILE A 540 -27.68 -15.84 1.94
N THR A 541 -27.78 -15.83 0.60
CA THR A 541 -26.62 -15.87 -0.30
C THR A 541 -26.33 -14.51 -0.92
N LYS A 542 -25.08 -14.33 -1.38
CA LYS A 542 -24.67 -13.10 -2.06
C LYS A 542 -25.52 -12.80 -3.31
N GLN A 543 -25.91 -13.84 -4.05
CA GLN A 543 -26.78 -13.69 -5.23
C GLN A 543 -28.16 -13.11 -4.87
N GLN A 544 -28.70 -13.46 -3.70
CA GLN A 544 -29.99 -12.91 -3.24
C GLN A 544 -29.88 -11.45 -2.82
N LEU A 545 -28.69 -11.00 -2.39
CA LEU A 545 -28.45 -9.62 -1.99
C LEU A 545 -28.17 -8.66 -3.14
N ASN A 546 -27.74 -9.14 -4.30
CA ASN A 546 -27.41 -8.27 -5.44
C ASN A 546 -28.58 -7.38 -5.89
N SER A 547 -29.82 -7.79 -5.62
CA SER A 547 -31.05 -7.02 -5.90
C SER A 547 -31.58 -6.23 -4.70
N SER A 548 -30.93 -6.32 -3.54
CA SER A 548 -31.27 -5.58 -2.32
C SER A 548 -30.51 -4.25 -2.25
N PRO A 549 -31.13 -3.20 -1.67
CA PRO A 549 -30.42 -1.97 -1.30
C PRO A 549 -29.24 -2.17 -0.33
N HIS A 550 -29.17 -3.32 0.37
CA HIS A 550 -28.15 -3.64 1.38
C HIS A 550 -27.13 -4.68 0.87
N SER A 551 -26.84 -4.67 -0.43
CA SER A 551 -25.85 -5.56 -1.07
C SER A 551 -24.42 -5.35 -0.54
N TRP A 552 -24.12 -4.17 0.01
CA TRP A 552 -22.83 -3.78 0.59
C TRP A 552 -22.76 -3.99 2.11
N GLY A 553 -23.79 -4.55 2.72
CA GLY A 553 -23.93 -4.72 4.17
C GLY A 553 -24.92 -3.75 4.80
N VAL A 554 -25.17 -3.93 6.10
CA VAL A 554 -26.02 -3.05 6.93
C VAL A 554 -25.16 -2.37 7.97
N ARG A 555 -25.30 -1.04 8.09
CA ARG A 555 -24.74 -0.23 9.18
C ARG A 555 -25.84 0.26 10.12
N SER A 556 -25.64 0.11 11.42
CA SER A 556 -26.53 0.72 12.42
C SER A 556 -26.44 2.25 12.37
N GLY A 557 -27.43 2.93 12.95
CA GLY A 557 -27.24 4.31 13.39
C GLY A 557 -26.23 4.43 14.54
N PRO A 558 -25.84 5.66 14.91
CA PRO A 558 -24.92 5.90 16.02
C PRO A 558 -25.45 5.32 17.34
N MET A 559 -24.57 4.69 18.09
CA MET A 559 -24.83 4.19 19.43
C MET A 559 -23.84 4.78 20.42
N VAL A 560 -24.26 5.01 21.65
CA VAL A 560 -23.40 5.59 22.70
C VAL A 560 -23.46 4.74 23.96
N THR A 561 -22.45 4.87 24.83
CA THR A 561 -22.48 4.16 26.12
C THR A 561 -23.60 4.72 27.00
N SER A 562 -24.03 3.93 27.99
CA SER A 562 -25.03 4.38 28.96
C SER A 562 -24.64 5.69 29.67
N THR A 563 -23.34 5.90 29.91
CA THR A 563 -22.80 7.14 30.49
C THR A 563 -23.07 8.34 29.58
N VAL A 564 -22.75 8.24 28.29
CA VAL A 564 -22.98 9.32 27.32
C VAL A 564 -24.48 9.54 27.08
N ALA A 565 -25.28 8.47 27.01
CA ALA A 565 -26.73 8.60 26.91
C ALA A 565 -27.34 9.38 28.08
N SER A 566 -26.75 9.29 29.29
CA SER A 566 -27.24 10.01 30.47
C SER A 566 -26.99 11.53 30.43
N SER A 567 -26.06 12.01 29.60
CA SER A 567 -25.85 13.45 29.38
C SER A 567 -26.71 14.03 28.25
N MET A 568 -27.40 13.19 27.47
CA MET A 568 -28.29 13.63 26.41
C MET A 568 -29.65 14.06 26.98
N THR A 569 -30.20 15.15 26.44
CA THR A 569 -31.51 15.70 26.79
C THR A 569 -32.59 15.33 25.78
N ASN A 570 -32.20 15.11 24.52
CA ASN A 570 -33.07 14.67 23.45
C ASN A 570 -32.32 13.71 22.51
N VAL A 571 -33.05 12.98 21.66
CA VAL A 571 -32.45 11.94 20.78
C VAL A 571 -31.55 12.51 19.70
N TRP A 572 -31.66 13.80 19.37
CA TRP A 572 -30.85 14.46 18.33
C TRP A 572 -29.49 14.90 18.84
N ASP A 573 -29.29 14.97 20.16
CA ASP A 573 -28.00 15.26 20.78
C ASP A 573 -26.91 14.28 20.34
N ILE A 574 -27.29 13.07 19.87
CA ILE A 574 -26.33 12.10 19.32
C ILE A 574 -25.62 12.58 18.05
N TYR A 575 -26.20 13.55 17.35
CA TYR A 575 -25.63 14.15 16.14
C TYR A 575 -25.03 15.54 16.41
N ASP A 576 -25.00 15.98 17.67
CA ASP A 576 -24.39 17.24 18.11
C ASP A 576 -22.95 16.98 18.61
N PRO A 577 -21.92 17.46 17.89
CA PRO A 577 -20.52 17.23 18.24
C PRO A 577 -20.11 17.93 19.55
N SER A 578 -20.90 18.88 20.06
CA SER A 578 -20.68 19.51 21.36
C SER A 578 -21.18 18.66 22.53
N VAL A 579 -22.03 17.67 22.26
CA VAL A 579 -22.60 16.75 23.27
C VAL A 579 -22.00 15.35 23.14
N VAL A 580 -21.92 14.82 21.91
CA VAL A 580 -21.40 13.47 21.64
C VAL A 580 -20.18 13.58 20.74
N THR A 581 -19.01 13.30 21.32
CA THR A 581 -17.71 13.28 20.62
C THR A 581 -17.23 11.86 20.29
N THR A 582 -17.88 10.84 20.83
CA THR A 582 -17.57 9.44 20.56
C THR A 582 -18.86 8.64 20.47
N TYR A 583 -19.01 7.89 19.39
CA TYR A 583 -20.12 6.97 19.17
C TYR A 583 -19.65 5.70 18.46
N TYR A 584 -20.51 4.70 18.43
CA TYR A 584 -20.23 3.38 17.91
C TYR A 584 -21.24 3.02 16.82
N VAL A 585 -20.78 2.39 15.76
CA VAL A 585 -21.61 1.88 14.66
C VAL A 585 -21.29 0.39 14.48
N TRP A 586 -22.32 -0.42 14.33
CA TRP A 586 -22.16 -1.82 13.96
C TRP A 586 -22.34 -1.97 12.46
N GLU A 587 -21.39 -2.65 11.82
CA GLU A 587 -21.47 -3.06 10.43
C GLU A 587 -21.53 -4.59 10.36
N THR A 588 -22.41 -5.13 9.50
CA THR A 588 -22.51 -6.57 9.24
C THR A 588 -22.88 -6.84 7.78
N GLY A 589 -22.46 -8.00 7.27
CA GLY A 589 -22.66 -8.40 5.88
C GLY A 589 -22.13 -9.79 5.58
N ILE A 590 -22.36 -10.26 4.35
CA ILE A 590 -21.88 -11.59 3.90
C ILE A 590 -20.41 -11.54 3.47
N SER A 591 -19.91 -10.38 3.05
CA SER A 591 -18.52 -10.22 2.61
C SER A 591 -17.56 -10.11 3.80
N SER A 592 -16.33 -10.59 3.62
CA SER A 592 -15.27 -10.58 4.64
C SER A 592 -14.99 -9.18 5.17
N TRP A 593 -15.01 -8.15 4.32
CA TRP A 593 -14.82 -6.75 4.73
C TRP A 593 -15.90 -6.21 5.68
N ASN A 594 -17.06 -6.87 5.78
CA ASN A 594 -18.10 -6.51 6.75
C ASN A 594 -17.98 -7.26 8.07
N GLN A 595 -17.12 -8.27 8.15
CA GLN A 595 -16.98 -9.17 9.28
C GLN A 595 -15.71 -8.88 10.06
N LEU A 596 -15.65 -9.34 11.30
CA LEU A 596 -14.45 -9.24 12.13
C LEU A 596 -13.69 -10.57 12.07
N SER A 597 -12.37 -10.48 11.90
CA SER A 597 -11.44 -11.56 12.18
C SER A 597 -10.39 -11.07 13.17
N ALA A 598 -10.25 -11.77 14.28
CA ALA A 598 -9.27 -11.51 15.34
C ALA A 598 -8.58 -12.83 15.72
N VAL A 599 -7.49 -12.77 16.45
CA VAL A 599 -6.77 -13.97 16.92
C VAL A 599 -6.57 -13.92 18.42
N ARG A 600 -6.64 -15.08 19.07
CA ARG A 600 -6.31 -15.24 20.48
C ARG A 600 -5.00 -15.99 20.64
N ASN A 601 -4.18 -15.56 21.60
CA ASN A 601 -2.97 -16.28 21.97
C ASN A 601 -3.27 -17.49 22.89
N SER A 602 -2.23 -18.23 23.29
CA SER A 602 -2.34 -19.40 24.18
C SER A 602 -2.98 -19.10 25.55
N GLN A 603 -2.95 -17.83 25.99
CA GLN A 603 -3.58 -17.36 27.23
C GLN A 603 -5.05 -16.96 27.01
N ASN A 604 -5.61 -17.19 25.82
CA ASN A 604 -6.96 -16.82 25.39
C ASN A 604 -7.21 -15.29 25.40
N ASN A 605 -6.15 -14.49 25.34
CA ASN A 605 -6.25 -13.04 25.15
C ASN A 605 -6.29 -12.71 23.67
N ILE A 606 -7.14 -11.76 23.28
CA ILE A 606 -7.18 -11.23 21.91
C ILE A 606 -5.88 -10.46 21.65
N VAL A 607 -5.23 -10.74 20.52
CA VAL A 607 -4.02 -10.04 20.09
C VAL A 607 -4.40 -8.69 19.49
N THR A 608 -3.70 -7.64 19.90
CA THR A 608 -3.88 -6.28 19.39
C THR A 608 -2.87 -6.00 18.30
N PHE A 609 -3.35 -5.43 17.20
CA PHE A 609 -2.53 -4.87 16.13
C PHE A 609 -2.67 -3.36 16.14
N ASP A 610 -1.60 -2.66 15.83
CA ASP A 610 -1.64 -1.21 15.78
C ASP A 610 -2.40 -0.77 14.52
N LYS A 611 -3.35 0.13 14.72
CA LYS A 611 -3.97 0.81 13.58
C LYS A 611 -2.94 1.73 12.89
N PRO A 612 -3.09 2.00 11.59
CA PRO A 612 -2.29 3.03 10.94
C PRO A 612 -2.36 4.37 11.69
N ILE A 613 -1.23 5.06 11.78
CA ILE A 613 -1.18 6.38 12.40
C ILE A 613 -1.77 7.37 11.40
N GLN A 614 -2.87 8.02 11.79
CA GLN A 614 -3.52 9.04 10.98
C GLN A 614 -3.15 10.43 11.49
N PHE A 615 -2.84 11.34 10.59
CA PHE A 615 -2.68 12.75 10.92
C PHE A 615 -3.02 13.67 9.76
N SER A 616 -3.56 14.83 10.11
CA SER A 616 -3.78 15.90 9.16
C SER A 616 -2.45 16.60 8.83
N TYR A 617 -2.23 16.85 7.54
CA TYR A 617 -1.03 17.44 6.98
C TYR A 617 -1.40 18.59 6.04
N SER A 618 -0.78 19.75 6.24
CA SER A 618 -0.91 20.89 5.31
C SER A 618 0.33 20.98 4.44
N HIS A 619 0.11 20.92 3.13
CA HIS A 619 1.19 20.99 2.16
C HIS A 619 1.53 22.45 1.83
N SER A 620 2.80 22.74 1.58
CA SER A 620 3.25 24.09 1.25
C SER A 620 4.56 24.09 0.46
N ASN A 621 4.91 25.21 -0.16
CA ASN A 621 6.20 25.34 -0.86
C ASN A 621 7.42 24.95 0.01
N ALA A 622 7.38 25.24 1.32
CA ALA A 622 8.48 24.91 2.23
C ALA A 622 8.55 23.41 2.57
N ASN A 623 7.43 22.71 2.48
CA ASN A 623 7.32 21.28 2.75
C ASN A 623 7.36 20.44 1.46
N ASP A 624 7.41 21.07 0.29
CA ASP A 624 7.58 20.40 -0.99
C ASP A 624 9.07 20.19 -1.28
N ARG A 625 9.43 18.98 -1.71
CA ARG A 625 10.82 18.59 -1.98
C ARG A 625 11.45 19.42 -3.11
N SER A 626 10.66 19.87 -4.08
CA SER A 626 11.10 20.76 -5.15
C SER A 626 11.17 22.23 -4.73
N GLY A 627 10.62 22.58 -3.57
CA GLY A 627 10.43 23.94 -3.10
C GLY A 627 9.23 24.66 -3.71
N ASN A 628 8.36 23.93 -4.44
CA ASN A 628 7.18 24.48 -5.12
C ASN A 628 5.99 23.51 -5.07
N ALA A 629 5.02 23.81 -4.21
CA ALA A 629 3.80 23.01 -4.02
C ALA A 629 2.75 23.23 -5.11
N GLY A 630 2.94 24.20 -6.02
CA GLY A 630 2.01 24.47 -7.12
C GLY A 630 0.56 24.66 -6.65
N ASN A 631 -0.37 23.91 -7.26
CA ASN A 631 -1.79 23.98 -6.92
C ASN A 631 -2.13 23.35 -5.55
N TYR A 632 -1.19 22.64 -4.92
CA TYR A 632 -1.36 21.99 -3.63
C TYR A 632 -0.90 22.85 -2.45
N ASP A 633 -0.36 24.04 -2.70
CA ASP A 633 0.05 24.99 -1.66
C ASP A 633 -1.15 25.37 -0.77
N GLY A 634 -1.01 25.16 0.54
CA GLY A 634 -2.03 25.42 1.55
C GLY A 634 -3.14 24.36 1.66
N GLN A 635 -3.15 23.32 0.83
CA GLN A 635 -4.16 22.26 0.93
C GLN A 635 -3.89 21.32 2.12
N THR A 636 -4.96 20.76 2.69
CA THR A 636 -4.89 19.82 3.82
C THR A 636 -5.27 18.41 3.36
N PHE A 637 -4.47 17.42 3.81
CA PHE A 637 -4.62 16.00 3.51
C PHE A 637 -4.60 15.19 4.82
N LEU A 638 -5.40 14.13 4.90
CA LEU A 638 -5.27 13.10 5.92
C LEU A 638 -4.25 12.08 5.43
N LEU A 639 -3.07 12.10 6.03
CA LEU A 639 -2.05 11.09 5.78
C LEU A 639 -2.22 9.94 6.76
N ASN A 640 -1.93 8.74 6.27
CA ASN A 640 -2.05 7.50 7.02
C ASN A 640 -0.73 6.75 6.90
N TYR A 641 -0.12 6.40 8.02
CA TYR A 641 1.13 5.65 8.07
C TYR A 641 0.85 4.23 8.55
N GLY A 642 1.03 3.25 7.66
CA GLY A 642 0.79 1.82 7.89
C GLY A 642 2.00 1.07 8.45
N GLY A 643 3.18 1.69 8.43
CA GLY A 643 4.44 1.08 8.84
C GLY A 643 5.56 1.43 7.88
N ASN A 644 6.68 0.71 7.98
CA ASN A 644 7.91 1.04 7.28
C ASN A 644 7.72 1.17 5.75
N GLY A 645 7.96 2.36 5.20
CA GLY A 645 7.79 2.70 3.80
C GLY A 645 6.35 2.81 3.32
N ASP A 646 5.37 2.84 4.23
CA ASP A 646 3.95 2.69 3.93
C ASP A 646 3.16 3.94 4.39
N LEU A 647 3.08 4.92 3.50
CA LEU A 647 2.37 6.19 3.73
C LEU A 647 1.35 6.44 2.62
N TRP A 648 0.11 6.68 3.01
CA TRP A 648 -1.01 6.94 2.10
C TRP A 648 -1.59 8.34 2.28
N GLY A 649 -2.39 8.76 1.30
CA GLY A 649 -3.12 10.04 1.31
C GLY A 649 -2.50 11.11 0.42
N ILE A 650 -1.34 10.84 -0.19
CA ILE A 650 -0.79 11.68 -1.27
C ILE A 650 -1.53 11.32 -2.57
N PRO A 651 -2.10 12.30 -3.30
CA PRO A 651 -2.77 12.03 -4.57
C PRO A 651 -1.76 11.59 -5.64
N TYR A 652 -2.17 10.64 -6.48
CA TYR A 652 -1.39 10.16 -7.63
C TYR A 652 -2.02 10.62 -8.95
N GLU A 653 -1.21 10.64 -10.00
CA GLU A 653 -1.67 10.79 -11.38
C GLU A 653 -0.99 9.81 -12.31
N LYS A 654 -1.76 9.39 -13.31
CA LYS A 654 -1.24 8.58 -14.40
C LYS A 654 -0.49 9.48 -15.38
N GLN A 655 0.80 9.23 -15.58
CA GLN A 655 1.64 9.83 -16.62
C GLN A 655 2.14 8.71 -17.54
N GLY A 656 1.57 8.61 -18.75
CA GLY A 656 1.82 7.47 -19.63
C GLY A 656 1.19 6.20 -19.06
N ASN A 657 2.00 5.16 -18.84
CA ASN A 657 1.57 3.95 -18.15
C ASN A 657 1.79 4.01 -16.63
N GLN A 658 2.57 4.95 -16.11
CA GLN A 658 2.95 4.97 -14.70
C GLN A 658 2.07 5.87 -13.83
N TYR A 659 1.97 5.53 -12.55
CA TYR A 659 1.35 6.39 -11.54
C TYR A 659 2.42 7.09 -10.70
N ARG A 660 2.35 8.42 -10.63
CA ARG A 660 3.30 9.25 -9.90
C ARG A 660 2.59 10.07 -8.82
N PRO A 661 3.21 10.29 -7.65
CA PRO A 661 2.67 11.20 -6.66
C PRO A 661 2.63 12.62 -7.23
N LYS A 662 1.54 13.35 -7.02
CA LYS A 662 1.36 14.71 -7.55
C LYS A 662 2.22 15.76 -6.83
N PHE A 663 2.74 15.44 -5.65
CA PHE A 663 3.73 16.23 -4.93
C PHE A 663 4.58 15.30 -4.06
N SER A 664 5.77 15.78 -3.69
CA SER A 664 6.68 15.04 -2.80
C SER A 664 7.01 15.87 -1.57
N ILE A 665 6.87 15.29 -0.39
CA ILE A 665 7.15 15.93 0.89
C ILE A 665 8.66 15.97 1.13
N ALA A 666 9.17 17.12 1.55
CA ALA A 666 10.57 17.29 1.89
C ALA A 666 10.95 16.49 3.15
N ASP A 667 12.16 15.94 3.17
CA ASP A 667 12.72 15.29 4.36
C ASP A 667 12.79 16.27 5.53
N GLY A 668 12.50 15.80 6.75
CA GLY A 668 12.53 16.65 7.94
C GLY A 668 11.22 17.40 8.20
N THR A 669 10.21 17.22 7.35
CA THR A 669 8.88 17.81 7.57
C THR A 669 8.24 17.20 8.82
N LEU A 670 7.81 18.07 9.74
CA LEU A 670 7.16 17.67 10.98
C LEU A 670 5.70 17.25 10.74
N MET A 671 5.28 16.20 11.43
CA MET A 671 3.99 15.53 11.24
C MET A 671 3.26 15.32 12.57
N GLY A 672 1.94 15.18 12.48
CA GLY A 672 1.06 15.00 13.63
C GLY A 672 0.61 16.31 14.28
N SER A 673 -0.48 16.25 15.06
CA SER A 673 -1.14 17.41 15.67
C SER A 673 -0.26 18.25 16.62
N SER A 674 0.84 17.67 17.10
CA SER A 674 1.80 18.29 18.01
C SER A 674 3.24 18.24 17.50
N ASN A 675 3.44 18.05 16.18
CA ASN A 675 4.77 17.86 15.57
C ASN A 675 5.57 16.73 16.23
N GLN A 676 4.87 15.66 16.62
CA GLN A 676 5.43 14.52 17.34
C GLN A 676 6.29 13.62 16.45
N TYR A 677 6.11 13.71 15.14
CA TYR A 677 6.81 12.89 14.16
C TYR A 677 7.56 13.75 13.13
N VAL A 678 8.53 13.12 12.47
CA VAL A 678 9.27 13.69 11.34
C VAL A 678 9.35 12.65 10.24
N ILE A 679 9.17 13.08 9.00
CA ILE A 679 9.12 12.19 7.84
C ILE A 679 10.45 12.17 7.08
N LYS A 680 10.77 11.04 6.45
CA LYS A 680 11.88 10.90 5.51
C LYS A 680 11.50 10.03 4.34
N ALA A 681 11.83 10.46 3.13
CA ALA A 681 11.67 9.69 1.91
C ALA A 681 12.56 8.43 1.96
N LYS A 682 12.03 7.30 1.51
CA LYS A 682 12.72 6.01 1.44
C LYS A 682 13.01 5.61 -0.01
N GLU A 683 12.05 5.83 -0.89
CA GLU A 683 12.13 5.47 -2.31
C GLU A 683 11.76 6.64 -3.19
N ILE A 684 12.70 7.03 -4.04
CA ILE A 684 12.64 8.24 -4.87
C ILE A 684 12.85 7.85 -6.32
N GLU A 685 11.85 8.05 -7.14
CA GLU A 685 11.99 8.03 -8.58
C GLU A 685 12.44 9.40 -9.08
N GLN A 686 13.42 9.42 -9.98
CA GLN A 686 13.99 10.64 -10.54
C GLN A 686 13.75 10.71 -12.04
N GLN A 687 13.15 11.80 -12.50
CA GLN A 687 13.07 12.14 -13.92
C GLN A 687 14.15 13.13 -14.29
N MET A 688 14.91 12.82 -15.35
CA MET A 688 15.88 13.77 -15.90
C MET A 688 15.18 14.98 -16.53
N GLN A 689 15.66 16.18 -16.25
CA GLN A 689 15.11 17.40 -16.84
C GLN A 689 15.52 17.57 -18.33
N ASN A 690 14.70 18.27 -19.12
CA ASN A 690 15.01 18.56 -20.51
C ASN A 690 16.23 19.47 -20.66
N ALA A 691 17.19 19.06 -21.49
CA ALA A 691 18.44 19.78 -21.78
C ALA A 691 18.53 20.17 -23.27
N THR A 692 17.44 20.68 -23.85
CA THR A 692 17.33 20.96 -25.29
C THR A 692 18.56 21.70 -25.84
N GLY A 693 19.19 21.13 -26.86
CA GLY A 693 20.36 21.70 -27.54
C GLY A 693 21.72 21.42 -26.89
N GLN A 694 21.77 20.77 -25.71
CA GLN A 694 23.03 20.49 -25.00
C GLN A 694 23.69 19.18 -25.45
N CYS A 695 22.96 18.29 -26.13
CA CYS A 695 23.45 16.99 -26.61
C CYS A 695 24.20 17.04 -27.96
N THR A 696 24.65 18.21 -28.43
CA THR A 696 25.27 18.35 -29.76
C THR A 696 26.59 17.59 -29.92
N ALA A 697 27.26 17.26 -28.81
CA ALA A 697 28.47 16.47 -28.80
C ALA A 697 28.23 14.95 -28.69
N LEU A 698 26.98 14.52 -28.50
CA LEU A 698 26.62 13.10 -28.37
C LEU A 698 26.27 12.52 -29.74
N THR A 699 26.74 11.30 -30.00
CA THR A 699 26.45 10.57 -31.25
C THR A 699 25.81 9.23 -30.92
N LEU A 700 24.60 9.03 -31.43
CA LEU A 700 23.89 7.75 -31.42
C LEU A 700 24.57 6.81 -32.40
N GLN A 701 24.86 5.60 -31.94
CA GLN A 701 25.50 4.54 -32.72
C GLN A 701 25.17 3.18 -32.11
N ASP A 702 25.37 2.11 -32.89
CA ASP A 702 25.26 0.75 -32.37
C ASP A 702 26.31 0.53 -31.25
N PRO A 703 25.93 -0.11 -30.12
CA PRO A 703 26.87 -0.43 -29.06
C PRO A 703 27.98 -1.39 -29.56
N ALA A 704 29.13 -1.40 -28.88
CA ALA A 704 30.27 -2.24 -29.27
C ALA A 704 29.95 -3.75 -29.24
N VAL A 705 28.95 -4.14 -28.43
CA VAL A 705 28.34 -5.47 -28.43
C VAL A 705 27.00 -5.36 -29.15
N ALA A 706 26.78 -6.18 -30.17
CA ALA A 706 25.52 -6.16 -30.91
C ALA A 706 24.34 -6.53 -30.01
N VAL A 707 23.17 -5.94 -30.29
CA VAL A 707 21.90 -6.36 -29.67
C VAL A 707 21.67 -7.83 -30.03
N PRO A 708 21.49 -8.74 -29.04
CA PRO A 708 21.29 -10.14 -29.35
C PRO A 708 19.96 -10.36 -30.09
N THR A 709 19.90 -11.42 -30.90
CA THR A 709 18.71 -11.82 -31.66
C THR A 709 18.23 -13.22 -31.31
N SER A 710 18.87 -13.88 -30.34
CA SER A 710 18.58 -15.24 -29.90
C SER A 710 19.29 -15.51 -28.58
N ILE A 711 18.74 -16.44 -27.81
CA ILE A 711 19.38 -17.01 -26.61
C ILE A 711 20.49 -17.98 -27.05
N THR A 712 21.62 -17.96 -26.35
CA THR A 712 22.74 -18.89 -26.58
C THR A 712 22.92 -19.92 -25.47
N GLY A 713 22.55 -19.58 -24.23
CA GLY A 713 22.51 -20.46 -23.07
C GLY A 713 21.24 -21.31 -22.95
N ASN A 714 21.10 -21.97 -21.80
CA ASN A 714 19.90 -22.71 -21.41
C ASN A 714 19.81 -22.85 -19.89
N ALA A 715 18.62 -23.19 -19.39
CA ALA A 715 18.36 -23.48 -17.98
C ALA A 715 18.22 -24.99 -17.71
N ASN A 716 19.01 -25.83 -18.41
CA ASN A 716 19.00 -27.27 -18.20
C ASN A 716 19.72 -27.66 -16.90
N ILE A 717 18.99 -27.58 -15.79
CA ILE A 717 19.47 -27.83 -14.43
C ILE A 717 19.05 -29.21 -13.89
N GLY A 718 18.36 -30.02 -14.69
CA GLY A 718 17.85 -31.33 -14.31
C GLY A 718 16.51 -31.29 -13.56
N VAL A 719 16.15 -32.42 -12.94
CA VAL A 719 14.89 -32.59 -12.20
C VAL A 719 14.94 -31.84 -10.87
N MET A 720 13.80 -31.29 -10.46
CA MET A 720 13.68 -30.60 -9.17
C MET A 720 14.03 -31.55 -8.01
N PRO A 721 15.01 -31.21 -7.15
CA PRO A 721 15.31 -32.00 -5.97
C PRO A 721 14.15 -32.04 -4.98
N THR A 722 13.98 -33.16 -4.28
CA THR A 722 13.05 -33.23 -3.14
C THR A 722 13.72 -32.64 -1.91
N VAL A 723 13.17 -31.53 -1.40
CA VAL A 723 13.57 -30.94 -0.11
C VAL A 723 12.48 -31.27 0.90
N THR A 724 12.86 -31.97 1.98
CA THR A 724 11.96 -32.30 3.09
C THR A 724 12.34 -31.45 4.30
N GLY A 725 11.49 -30.53 4.73
CA GLY A 725 11.77 -29.63 5.85
C GLY A 725 11.12 -28.26 5.66
N GLU A 726 11.32 -27.38 6.64
CA GLU A 726 10.88 -25.99 6.61
C GLU A 726 11.69 -25.17 5.58
N PRO A 727 11.15 -24.05 5.08
CA PRO A 727 11.90 -23.12 4.24
C PRO A 727 13.17 -22.64 4.93
N SER A 728 14.26 -22.55 4.18
CA SER A 728 15.53 -21.99 4.70
C SER A 728 15.58 -20.47 4.58
N VAL A 729 14.80 -19.90 3.65
CA VAL A 729 14.71 -18.47 3.40
C VAL A 729 13.25 -18.07 3.15
N ILE A 730 12.79 -17.01 3.80
CA ILE A 730 11.44 -16.45 3.64
C ILE A 730 11.57 -14.94 3.44
N ALA A 731 11.00 -14.40 2.35
CA ALA A 731 11.02 -12.97 2.01
C ALA A 731 12.43 -12.34 2.01
N GLY A 732 13.46 -13.13 1.65
CA GLY A 732 14.85 -12.67 1.74
C GLY A 732 15.42 -12.59 3.15
N GLU A 733 14.86 -13.30 4.13
CA GLU A 733 15.44 -13.48 5.46
C GLU A 733 15.77 -14.95 5.72
N ILE A 734 16.96 -15.22 6.26
CA ILE A 734 17.40 -16.58 6.59
C ILE A 734 16.69 -17.01 7.88
N VAL A 735 15.88 -18.06 7.79
CA VAL A 735 15.05 -18.53 8.91
C VAL A 735 15.57 -19.83 9.54
N SER A 736 16.45 -20.56 8.86
CA SER A 736 17.05 -21.80 9.38
C SER A 736 18.56 -21.68 9.61
N ASN A 737 19.02 -22.01 10.82
CA ASN A 737 20.42 -22.43 11.03
C ASN A 737 20.56 -23.90 10.60
N ASN A 738 21.33 -24.15 9.54
CA ASN A 738 21.98 -25.45 9.38
C ASN A 738 23.19 -25.57 10.31
#